data_AF-A0A2R7KQB8-F1
#
_entry.id   AF-A0A2R7KQB8-F1
#
_cell.length_a   1.000
_cell.length_b   1.000
_cell.length_c   1.000
_cell.angle_alpha   90.00
_cell.angle_beta   90.00
_cell.angle_gamma   90.00
#
_symmetry.space_group_name_H-M   'P 1'
#
loop_
_entity.id
_entity.type
_entity.pdbx_description
1 polymer ?
#
loop_
_entity_poly.entity_id
_entity_poly.type
_entity_poly.pdbx_seq_one_letter_code
_entity_poly.pdbx_strand_id
1 'polypeptide(L)'
;GKRYKESQKDNGGIKESLNGEKNNYQFSARAVIDRYKRNDMPFGWLLPNDGYGAGYGQTSTLDGNIQNLKSLGDYARKNGVEIGLWTQSDLHPKAGVSALLQRDILKEVKDAGVRVLKTDVAWVGEGYSFGLNGVSDVAQIMTKYGNDSRPFIISLDGWAGTQRYAGVWSGDQTGGVWEYIRFHIPTYLGSGLSGQPNITSDVDGIFGGKNQIVNTRDFQWKTFTPMQLNMDGWGANEKYPQALGEPVTSINRNYLKLKSELIPYTYSIAREAVNGLPIIRAMFLEHPNAYTQGPATQYQFMYGPNFLIAPIYQATKSDDKGNDIRNGIYLPEGTWIDYFSGEKYTGNCILNSFDAPLWKLPIFVKNGAIIPLANPNNNVSEINKGIRIYELYPSGKSSFTEYDDDGTTEQYKSGQASSSLIESEVENNRAKITIHPAKGNFNGFVKNKATEIRVNVSQEPKKVSAKVGKNTINLVKVNSMKEFLSKQNVYFYDAAPNFNQFATKGTAFEKVKILRNPQVLIKLGTTDISVNSVVATIEGFRYEPLNTQRVSSGKLSSPLHAEVSDKNREAYTLKPTWSKVDHADFYEIDFNGMLYTTIKDTTLLFDGLTAETPYSFQLRAVNKDGHSDWTEFKTTTKSNPLQFAIHDILAQSTAQDQEESEIDKLFDFDEGNIWHTKWGTKAVPFDVVMDLKTINQLDKFQYLPRSGRGNGTLLKGKVYYSNDRETWTDAGAFEWANTDAVKVFDFASHPSARFIKLSVAEAVGNFGSGRELYVFKVPGTESYLPGDINNDRLIDRNDLTSYTNYTGLRKGDADFEGYISNGDINKNNLIDAYDISLVATKIDGGVNDSKIEKVAGSLEISTAKENYNKDEIIEIKVKGNNLKSVNALSFALPYNPQDYEFIGVQTVNTKQMENLTYDRLHTNGVKALYPTFVNLGDKEALSGSSDIFTIKFKAKRKLKFDLKALDGILVDKNLNTVSF
;
A
#
# COMPACT_ATOMS: atom_id res chain seq x y z
N GLY A 1 -13.56 33.45 8.75
CA GLY A 1 -14.93 32.91 8.64
C GLY A 1 -15.25 32.16 9.92
N LYS A 2 -16.53 32.09 10.30
CA LYS A 2 -16.95 31.19 11.39
C LYS A 2 -16.61 29.75 10.96
N ARG A 3 -15.92 28.99 11.83
CA ARG A 3 -15.67 27.56 11.63
C ARG A 3 -16.82 26.80 12.27
N TYR A 4 -17.28 25.74 11.62
CA TYR A 4 -18.40 24.91 12.08
C TYR A 4 -17.87 23.52 12.41
N LYS A 5 -18.55 22.82 13.32
CA LYS A 5 -18.24 21.43 13.67
C LYS A 5 -19.40 20.56 13.22
N GLU A 6 -19.13 19.61 12.34
CA GLU A 6 -20.11 18.62 11.91
C GLU A 6 -20.56 17.76 13.10
N SER A 7 -21.83 17.36 13.12
CA SER A 7 -22.37 16.46 14.12
C SER A 7 -23.45 15.57 13.50
N GLN A 8 -23.33 14.26 13.71
CA GLN A 8 -24.34 13.28 13.31
C GLN A 8 -25.53 13.20 14.29
N LYS A 9 -25.52 13.98 15.38
CA LYS A 9 -26.60 14.04 16.36
C LYS A 9 -27.45 15.27 16.12
N ASP A 10 -28.77 15.13 16.20
CA ASP A 10 -29.69 16.27 16.19
C ASP A 10 -29.57 17.05 17.52
N ASN A 11 -28.64 18.00 17.54
CA ASN A 11 -28.29 18.82 18.71
C ASN A 11 -28.55 20.31 18.46
N GLY A 12 -29.51 20.63 17.59
CA GLY A 12 -29.78 22.01 17.15
C GLY A 12 -28.86 22.51 16.03
N GLY A 13 -28.13 21.60 15.37
CA GLY A 13 -27.31 21.90 14.20
C GLY A 13 -28.12 22.22 12.94
N ILE A 14 -27.45 22.78 11.92
CA ILE A 14 -28.08 23.07 10.63
C ILE A 14 -27.91 21.85 9.73
N LYS A 15 -29.02 21.20 9.38
CA LYS A 15 -29.02 20.05 8.48
C LYS A 15 -28.53 20.46 7.09
N GLU A 16 -27.60 19.68 6.52
CA GLU A 16 -27.08 19.91 5.17
C GLU A 16 -28.13 19.58 4.09
N SER A 17 -27.92 20.06 2.87
CA SER A 17 -28.72 19.70 1.69
C SER A 17 -27.90 19.92 0.44
N LEU A 18 -28.18 19.18 -0.65
CA LEU A 18 -27.40 19.32 -1.88
C LEU A 18 -27.48 20.74 -2.47
N ASN A 19 -28.68 21.34 -2.47
CA ASN A 19 -28.94 22.58 -3.18
C ASN A 19 -28.95 23.83 -2.28
N GLY A 20 -28.91 23.66 -0.95
CA GLY A 20 -28.86 24.78 -0.01
C GLY A 20 -30.19 25.50 0.16
N GLU A 21 -31.29 24.84 -0.21
CA GLU A 21 -32.62 25.40 -0.34
C GLU A 21 -33.36 25.63 0.99
N LYS A 22 -32.79 25.18 2.11
CA LYS A 22 -33.41 25.21 3.44
C LYS A 22 -32.74 26.22 4.37
N ASN A 23 -32.39 27.40 3.85
CA ASN A 23 -31.62 28.44 4.55
C ASN A 23 -30.28 27.93 5.11
N ASN A 24 -29.67 26.99 4.39
CA ASN A 24 -28.46 26.26 4.78
C ASN A 24 -27.39 26.30 3.67
N TYR A 25 -27.45 27.27 2.74
CA TYR A 25 -26.63 27.29 1.52
C TYR A 25 -25.13 27.08 1.77
N GLN A 26 -24.57 27.67 2.82
CA GLN A 26 -23.14 27.50 3.13
C GLN A 26 -22.72 26.06 3.48
N PHE A 27 -23.66 25.18 3.81
CA PHE A 27 -23.45 23.76 4.10
C PHE A 27 -23.94 22.86 2.96
N SER A 28 -24.01 23.40 1.74
CA SER A 28 -24.51 22.67 0.57
C SER A 28 -23.40 22.26 -0.39
N ALA A 29 -23.69 21.24 -1.20
CA ALA A 29 -22.84 20.82 -2.32
C ALA A 29 -22.65 21.94 -3.35
N ARG A 30 -23.67 22.79 -3.60
CA ARG A 30 -23.53 24.00 -4.44
C ARG A 30 -22.51 24.98 -3.89
N ALA A 31 -22.47 25.19 -2.58
CA ALA A 31 -21.47 26.06 -1.98
C ALA A 31 -20.03 25.50 -2.12
N VAL A 32 -19.85 24.18 -2.21
CA VAL A 32 -18.54 23.59 -2.53
C VAL A 32 -18.10 24.00 -3.94
N ILE A 33 -18.97 23.87 -4.95
CA ILE A 33 -18.70 24.32 -6.34
C ILE A 33 -18.32 25.80 -6.35
N ASP A 34 -19.07 26.63 -5.62
CA ASP A 34 -18.81 28.06 -5.52
C ASP A 34 -17.48 28.38 -4.83
N ARG A 35 -17.06 27.58 -3.84
CA ARG A 35 -15.75 27.73 -3.18
C ARG A 35 -14.61 27.47 -4.16
N TYR A 36 -14.67 26.38 -4.93
CA TYR A 36 -13.64 26.09 -5.94
C TYR A 36 -13.54 27.21 -6.97
N LYS A 37 -14.69 27.63 -7.51
CA LYS A 37 -14.76 28.74 -8.48
C LYS A 37 -14.22 30.05 -7.91
N ARG A 38 -14.62 30.44 -6.70
CA ARG A 38 -14.17 31.67 -6.03
C ARG A 38 -12.67 31.69 -5.77
N ASN A 39 -12.09 30.52 -5.51
CA ASN A 39 -10.67 30.37 -5.25
C ASN A 39 -9.86 30.05 -6.52
N ASP A 40 -10.46 30.13 -7.71
CA ASP A 40 -9.83 29.81 -9.00
C ASP A 40 -9.14 28.44 -9.02
N MET A 41 -9.82 27.44 -8.45
CA MET A 41 -9.32 26.06 -8.38
C MET A 41 -9.95 25.20 -9.47
N PRO A 42 -9.14 24.42 -10.20
CA PRO A 42 -9.66 23.39 -11.09
C PRO A 42 -10.56 22.38 -10.36
N PHE A 43 -11.68 22.05 -10.99
CA PHE A 43 -12.69 21.16 -10.44
C PHE A 43 -13.45 20.45 -11.57
N GLY A 44 -13.21 19.14 -11.72
CA GLY A 44 -13.80 18.35 -12.81
C GLY A 44 -15.15 17.72 -12.45
N TRP A 45 -15.31 17.23 -11.22
CA TRP A 45 -16.49 16.51 -10.78
C TRP A 45 -16.71 16.58 -9.27
N LEU A 46 -17.95 16.35 -8.83
CA LEU A 46 -18.36 16.33 -7.42
C LEU A 46 -19.22 15.10 -7.13
N LEU A 47 -18.91 14.37 -6.06
CA LEU A 47 -19.72 13.27 -5.55
C LEU A 47 -20.40 13.71 -4.23
N PRO A 48 -21.73 13.78 -4.15
CA PRO A 48 -22.43 14.41 -3.04
C PRO A 48 -23.11 13.45 -2.04
N ASN A 49 -22.93 12.13 -2.17
CA ASN A 49 -23.65 11.12 -1.38
C ASN A 49 -22.74 10.00 -0.83
N ASP A 50 -21.46 10.27 -0.57
CA ASP A 50 -20.51 9.23 -0.11
C ASP A 50 -20.92 8.68 1.26
N GLY A 51 -21.03 7.35 1.36
CA GLY A 51 -21.30 6.65 2.61
C GLY A 51 -22.76 6.25 2.85
N TYR A 52 -22.90 5.22 3.69
CA TYR A 52 -24.19 4.64 4.06
C TYR A 52 -25.12 5.65 4.71
N GLY A 53 -26.36 5.71 4.23
CA GLY A 53 -27.41 6.56 4.81
C GLY A 53 -27.36 8.03 4.42
N ALA A 54 -26.37 8.48 3.63
CA ALA A 54 -26.31 9.85 3.14
C ALA A 54 -27.49 10.20 2.22
N GLY A 55 -27.71 9.36 1.20
CA GLY A 55 -28.69 9.61 0.13
C GLY A 55 -28.37 10.87 -0.68
N TYR A 56 -29.25 11.23 -1.62
CA TYR A 56 -29.10 12.44 -2.46
C TYR A 56 -30.34 13.33 -2.46
N GLY A 57 -31.23 13.14 -1.48
CA GLY A 57 -32.45 13.93 -1.34
C GLY A 57 -33.13 13.71 0.00
N GLN A 58 -34.07 14.58 0.32
CA GLN A 58 -34.78 14.60 1.62
C GLN A 58 -36.29 14.58 1.43
N THR A 59 -36.75 14.15 0.26
CA THR A 59 -38.17 13.99 -0.03
C THR A 59 -38.64 12.58 0.37
N SER A 60 -39.96 12.39 0.47
CA SER A 60 -40.57 11.10 0.81
C SER A 60 -40.61 10.10 -0.36
N THR A 61 -40.14 10.48 -1.56
CA THR A 61 -40.22 9.65 -2.76
C THR A 61 -38.88 9.58 -3.47
N LEU A 62 -38.58 8.46 -4.13
CA LEU A 62 -37.36 8.31 -4.91
C LEU A 62 -37.29 9.34 -6.04
N ASP A 63 -38.40 9.54 -6.77
CA ASP A 63 -38.46 10.53 -7.86
C ASP A 63 -38.21 11.96 -7.40
N GLY A 64 -38.71 12.34 -6.22
CA GLY A 64 -38.39 13.64 -5.62
C GLY A 64 -36.90 13.78 -5.28
N ASN A 65 -36.25 12.70 -4.85
CA ASN A 65 -34.81 12.68 -4.58
C ASN A 65 -33.98 12.72 -5.89
N ILE A 66 -34.40 12.01 -6.94
CA ILE A 66 -33.82 12.10 -8.29
C ILE A 66 -33.91 13.53 -8.81
N GLN A 67 -35.06 14.19 -8.66
CA GLN A 67 -35.22 15.58 -9.07
C GLN A 67 -34.33 16.55 -8.27
N ASN A 68 -34.15 16.30 -6.96
CA ASN A 68 -33.21 17.06 -6.14
C ASN A 68 -31.76 16.90 -6.62
N LEU A 69 -31.35 15.67 -6.94
CA LEU A 69 -30.03 15.38 -7.51
C LEU A 69 -29.86 16.03 -8.89
N LYS A 70 -30.87 15.95 -9.75
CA LYS A 70 -30.88 16.61 -11.06
C LYS A 70 -30.67 18.13 -10.92
N SER A 71 -31.33 18.75 -9.94
CA SER A 71 -31.16 20.19 -9.65
C SER A 71 -29.70 20.53 -9.28
N LEU A 72 -29.01 19.67 -8.52
CA LEU A 72 -27.58 19.84 -8.26
C LEU A 72 -26.76 19.64 -9.55
N GLY A 73 -27.04 18.58 -10.30
CA GLY A 73 -26.35 18.27 -11.55
C GLY A 73 -26.43 19.39 -12.57
N ASP A 74 -27.61 20.00 -12.75
CA ASP A 74 -27.80 21.12 -13.67
C ASP A 74 -27.00 22.35 -13.22
N TYR A 75 -26.90 22.60 -11.91
CA TYR A 75 -26.06 23.66 -11.35
C TYR A 75 -24.56 23.38 -11.55
N ALA A 76 -24.13 22.14 -11.31
CA ALA A 76 -22.76 21.70 -11.47
C ALA A 76 -22.29 21.84 -12.92
N ARG A 77 -23.07 21.30 -13.88
CA ARG A 77 -22.77 21.38 -15.31
C ARG A 77 -22.74 22.82 -15.84
N LYS A 78 -23.59 23.71 -15.32
CA LYS A 78 -23.53 25.16 -15.62
C LYS A 78 -22.19 25.79 -15.20
N ASN A 79 -21.48 25.19 -14.26
CA ASN A 79 -20.16 25.60 -13.80
C ASN A 79 -19.02 24.69 -14.33
N GLY A 80 -19.31 23.83 -15.33
CA GLY A 80 -18.31 22.93 -15.93
C GLY A 80 -17.91 21.75 -15.05
N VAL A 81 -18.73 21.40 -14.06
CA VAL A 81 -18.48 20.31 -13.10
C VAL A 81 -19.46 19.18 -13.36
N GLU A 82 -18.97 17.95 -13.50
CA GLU A 82 -19.83 16.76 -13.57
C GLU A 82 -20.25 16.27 -12.17
N ILE A 83 -21.30 15.47 -12.08
CA ILE A 83 -21.69 14.85 -10.82
C ILE A 83 -21.45 13.34 -10.83
N GLY A 84 -20.98 12.84 -9.69
CA GLY A 84 -20.82 11.43 -9.41
C GLY A 84 -21.73 10.93 -8.31
N LEU A 85 -21.82 9.61 -8.13
CA LEU A 85 -22.46 9.00 -6.98
C LEU A 85 -21.65 7.83 -6.39
N TRP A 86 -21.66 7.74 -5.07
CA TRP A 86 -21.34 6.51 -4.37
C TRP A 86 -22.47 5.50 -4.59
N THR A 87 -22.12 4.26 -4.96
CA THR A 87 -23.05 3.28 -5.53
C THR A 87 -22.94 1.93 -4.85
N GLN A 88 -24.09 1.45 -4.36
CA GLN A 88 -24.27 0.19 -3.66
C GLN A 88 -24.65 -0.94 -4.63
N SER A 89 -24.63 -2.18 -4.14
CA SER A 89 -25.04 -3.38 -4.88
C SER A 89 -26.51 -3.34 -5.34
N ASP A 90 -27.37 -2.66 -4.60
CA ASP A 90 -28.79 -2.51 -4.90
C ASP A 90 -29.03 -1.42 -5.94
N LEU A 91 -28.74 -1.72 -7.21
CA LEU A 91 -28.82 -0.76 -8.32
C LEU A 91 -30.26 -0.34 -8.69
N HIS A 92 -31.27 -1.06 -8.21
CA HIS A 92 -32.67 -0.88 -8.60
C HIS A 92 -33.61 -0.77 -7.39
N PRO A 93 -34.78 -0.12 -7.53
CA PRO A 93 -35.71 0.09 -6.42
C PRO A 93 -36.16 -1.22 -5.79
N LYS A 94 -36.16 -1.26 -4.44
CA LYS A 94 -36.67 -2.38 -3.64
C LYS A 94 -37.87 -1.96 -2.80
N ALA A 95 -38.95 -2.72 -2.91
CA ALA A 95 -40.15 -2.51 -2.08
C ALA A 95 -39.81 -2.63 -0.58
N GLY A 96 -40.42 -1.77 0.24
CA GLY A 96 -40.19 -1.75 1.70
C GLY A 96 -38.96 -0.95 2.16
N VAL A 97 -38.06 -0.55 1.26
CA VAL A 97 -36.94 0.35 1.57
C VAL A 97 -37.42 1.81 1.51
N SER A 98 -36.97 2.67 2.42
CA SER A 98 -37.34 4.09 2.43
C SER A 98 -36.72 4.83 1.23
N ALA A 99 -37.39 5.89 0.75
CA ALA A 99 -36.92 6.67 -0.40
C ALA A 99 -35.52 7.28 -0.23
N LEU A 100 -35.05 7.46 1.01
CA LEU A 100 -33.70 7.95 1.31
C LEU A 100 -32.63 6.89 0.98
N LEU A 101 -32.94 5.61 1.17
CA LEU A 101 -32.03 4.48 1.03
C LEU A 101 -32.24 3.71 -0.28
N GLN A 102 -33.30 4.00 -1.03
CA GLN A 102 -33.53 3.42 -2.35
C GLN A 102 -32.61 4.03 -3.42
N ARG A 103 -32.34 3.24 -4.46
CA ARG A 103 -31.54 3.62 -5.63
C ARG A 103 -32.26 3.25 -6.92
N ASP A 104 -32.00 4.02 -7.97
CA ASP A 104 -32.40 3.69 -9.34
C ASP A 104 -31.31 4.20 -10.28
N ILE A 105 -30.32 3.35 -10.54
CA ILE A 105 -29.15 3.74 -11.33
C ILE A 105 -29.52 4.21 -12.73
N LEU A 106 -30.65 3.74 -13.29
CA LEU A 106 -31.13 4.16 -14.60
C LEU A 106 -31.56 5.62 -14.56
N LYS A 107 -32.39 6.00 -13.58
CA LYS A 107 -32.83 7.40 -13.42
C LYS A 107 -31.68 8.32 -12.97
N GLU A 108 -30.77 7.82 -12.15
CA GLU A 108 -29.59 8.57 -11.72
C GLU A 108 -28.69 8.94 -12.92
N VAL A 109 -28.42 7.98 -13.81
CA VAL A 109 -27.59 8.21 -15.00
C VAL A 109 -28.35 8.99 -16.08
N LYS A 110 -29.59 8.58 -16.39
CA LYS A 110 -30.38 9.12 -17.51
C LYS A 110 -31.01 10.47 -17.17
N ASP A 111 -31.68 10.56 -16.03
CA ASP A 111 -32.55 11.70 -15.72
C ASP A 111 -31.80 12.77 -14.89
N ALA A 112 -31.00 12.36 -13.90
CA ALA A 112 -30.18 13.29 -13.10
C ALA A 112 -28.83 13.65 -13.78
N GLY A 113 -28.36 12.80 -14.70
CA GLY A 113 -27.16 13.04 -15.49
C GLY A 113 -25.86 12.71 -14.75
N VAL A 114 -25.83 11.64 -13.93
CA VAL A 114 -24.62 11.16 -13.24
C VAL A 114 -23.60 10.60 -14.24
N ARG A 115 -22.33 10.97 -14.08
CA ARG A 115 -21.22 10.60 -14.99
C ARG A 115 -19.97 10.04 -14.31
N VAL A 116 -19.94 10.00 -12.98
CA VAL A 116 -18.88 9.35 -12.20
C VAL A 116 -19.52 8.39 -11.19
N LEU A 117 -18.95 7.20 -10.98
CA LEU A 117 -19.45 6.27 -9.98
C LEU A 117 -18.30 5.78 -9.09
N LYS A 118 -18.51 5.81 -7.78
CA LYS A 118 -17.61 5.23 -6.78
C LYS A 118 -18.29 4.01 -6.18
N THR A 119 -17.68 2.83 -6.26
CA THR A 119 -18.28 1.63 -5.70
C THR A 119 -18.19 1.62 -4.18
N ASP A 120 -19.23 1.12 -3.54
CA ASP A 120 -19.24 0.83 -2.12
C ASP A 120 -18.37 -0.39 -1.75
N VAL A 121 -17.59 -0.29 -0.69
CA VAL A 121 -16.81 -1.40 -0.13
C VAL A 121 -17.69 -2.56 0.31
N ALA A 122 -18.88 -2.33 0.87
CA ALA A 122 -19.77 -3.43 1.24
C ALA A 122 -20.41 -4.13 0.02
N TRP A 123 -20.20 -3.60 -1.19
CA TRP A 123 -20.51 -4.30 -2.42
C TRP A 123 -19.31 -5.07 -2.97
N VAL A 124 -18.16 -4.41 -3.13
CA VAL A 124 -17.00 -5.01 -3.80
C VAL A 124 -16.02 -5.73 -2.85
N GLY A 125 -16.19 -5.58 -1.54
CA GLY A 125 -15.21 -5.97 -0.50
C GLY A 125 -15.05 -7.46 -0.23
N GLU A 126 -15.98 -8.29 -0.72
CA GLU A 126 -15.74 -9.74 -0.83
C GLU A 126 -14.65 -10.08 -1.88
N GLY A 127 -14.29 -9.10 -2.71
CA GLY A 127 -13.17 -9.16 -3.65
C GLY A 127 -13.42 -10.05 -4.88
N TYR A 128 -12.34 -10.29 -5.62
CA TYR A 128 -12.28 -11.24 -6.73
C TYR A 128 -13.39 -11.01 -7.79
N SER A 129 -14.30 -11.96 -7.92
CA SER A 129 -15.37 -11.91 -8.92
C SER A 129 -16.47 -10.90 -8.58
N PHE A 130 -16.68 -10.58 -7.30
CA PHE A 130 -17.70 -9.60 -6.87
C PHE A 130 -17.33 -8.20 -7.38
N GLY A 131 -16.09 -7.77 -7.11
CA GLY A 131 -15.57 -6.49 -7.59
C GLY A 131 -15.62 -6.38 -9.11
N LEU A 132 -15.17 -7.42 -9.84
CA LEU A 132 -15.16 -7.40 -11.31
C LEU A 132 -16.58 -7.39 -11.92
N ASN A 133 -17.50 -8.18 -11.37
CA ASN A 133 -18.87 -8.24 -11.86
C ASN A 133 -19.58 -6.89 -11.64
N GLY A 134 -19.46 -6.33 -10.44
CA GLY A 134 -20.11 -5.08 -10.07
C GLY A 134 -19.72 -3.89 -10.96
N VAL A 135 -18.42 -3.73 -11.25
CA VAL A 135 -17.97 -2.66 -12.15
C VAL A 135 -18.40 -2.88 -13.61
N SER A 136 -18.58 -4.15 -14.03
CA SER A 136 -18.96 -4.47 -15.40
C SER A 136 -20.43 -4.12 -15.70
N ASP A 137 -21.33 -4.37 -14.75
CA ASP A 137 -22.76 -4.04 -14.87
C ASP A 137 -22.96 -2.53 -14.96
N VAL A 138 -22.30 -1.80 -14.05
CA VAL A 138 -22.39 -0.34 -13.99
C VAL A 138 -21.78 0.31 -15.23
N ALA A 139 -20.67 -0.21 -15.75
CA ALA A 139 -20.08 0.29 -16.99
C ALA A 139 -21.06 0.20 -18.16
N GLN A 140 -21.75 -0.94 -18.30
CA GLN A 140 -22.76 -1.13 -19.35
C GLN A 140 -23.95 -0.17 -19.19
N ILE A 141 -24.40 0.06 -17.95
CA ILE A 141 -25.51 0.98 -17.66
C ILE A 141 -25.13 2.42 -18.02
N MET A 142 -23.92 2.87 -17.62
CA MET A 142 -23.43 4.21 -17.95
C MET A 142 -23.41 4.45 -19.46
N THR A 143 -22.89 3.51 -20.23
CA THR A 143 -22.83 3.66 -21.70
C THR A 143 -24.23 3.62 -22.32
N LYS A 144 -25.05 2.63 -21.96
CA LYS A 144 -26.37 2.41 -22.59
C LYS A 144 -27.39 3.50 -22.26
N TYR A 145 -27.39 4.01 -21.03
CA TYR A 145 -28.40 4.97 -20.55
C TYR A 145 -27.84 6.38 -20.33
N GLY A 146 -26.53 6.57 -20.40
CA GLY A 146 -25.85 7.86 -20.24
C GLY A 146 -25.51 8.57 -21.55
N ASN A 147 -26.25 8.32 -22.64
CA ASN A 147 -25.98 8.89 -23.98
C ASN A 147 -24.58 8.53 -24.50
N ASP A 148 -24.24 7.23 -24.53
CA ASP A 148 -22.94 6.73 -25.02
C ASP A 148 -21.72 7.26 -24.25
N SER A 149 -21.93 7.75 -23.02
CA SER A 149 -20.83 8.24 -22.18
C SER A 149 -19.86 7.10 -21.88
N ARG A 150 -18.57 7.39 -21.95
CA ARG A 150 -17.54 6.45 -21.50
C ARG A 150 -17.65 6.23 -19.99
N PRO A 151 -17.51 4.99 -19.48
CA PRO A 151 -17.57 4.74 -18.05
C PRO A 151 -16.45 5.46 -17.30
N PHE A 152 -16.81 6.16 -16.22
CA PHE A 152 -15.87 6.67 -15.24
C PHE A 152 -16.25 6.08 -13.88
N ILE A 153 -15.59 4.97 -13.56
CA ILE A 153 -15.81 4.21 -12.33
C ILE A 153 -14.52 4.21 -11.51
N ILE A 154 -14.65 4.53 -10.22
CA ILE A 154 -13.61 4.47 -9.21
C ILE A 154 -13.97 3.31 -8.27
N SER A 155 -13.11 2.29 -8.22
CA SER A 155 -13.33 1.09 -7.41
C SER A 155 -12.13 0.81 -6.51
N LEU A 156 -12.27 -0.25 -5.71
CA LEU A 156 -11.22 -0.95 -4.99
C LEU A 156 -11.52 -2.46 -5.07
N ASP A 157 -10.71 -3.31 -4.44
CA ASP A 157 -10.90 -4.78 -4.34
C ASP A 157 -11.21 -5.46 -5.68
N GLY A 158 -10.49 -5.03 -6.71
CA GLY A 158 -10.61 -5.56 -8.07
C GLY A 158 -9.97 -6.93 -8.26
N TRP A 159 -9.90 -7.35 -9.52
CA TRP A 159 -9.21 -8.56 -9.95
C TRP A 159 -8.57 -8.35 -11.34
N ALA A 160 -7.91 -9.38 -11.85
CA ALA A 160 -7.42 -9.37 -13.23
C ALA A 160 -8.55 -9.03 -14.21
N GLY A 161 -8.42 -7.91 -14.92
CA GLY A 161 -9.39 -7.42 -15.89
C GLY A 161 -10.22 -6.21 -15.44
N THR A 162 -10.15 -5.77 -14.17
CA THR A 162 -10.88 -4.59 -13.69
C THR A 162 -10.59 -3.32 -14.52
N GLN A 163 -9.36 -3.16 -15.02
CA GLN A 163 -8.92 -2.00 -15.80
C GLN A 163 -9.73 -1.74 -17.09
N ARG A 164 -10.47 -2.75 -17.59
CA ARG A 164 -11.33 -2.59 -18.78
C ARG A 164 -12.66 -1.88 -18.47
N TYR A 165 -12.99 -1.69 -17.19
CA TYR A 165 -14.23 -1.05 -16.73
C TYR A 165 -13.99 0.09 -15.75
N ALA A 166 -13.00 -0.02 -14.85
CA ALA A 166 -12.82 0.91 -13.74
C ALA A 166 -11.34 1.23 -13.47
N GLY A 167 -11.11 2.45 -12.99
CA GLY A 167 -9.89 2.80 -12.26
C GLY A 167 -9.98 2.37 -10.79
N VAL A 168 -8.86 2.41 -10.10
CA VAL A 168 -8.78 2.03 -8.68
C VAL A 168 -8.37 3.20 -7.79
N TRP A 169 -8.85 3.17 -6.56
CA TRP A 169 -8.44 4.03 -5.46
C TRP A 169 -7.85 3.18 -4.34
N SER A 170 -6.87 3.74 -3.61
CA SER A 170 -6.04 3.00 -2.66
C SER A 170 -6.68 2.64 -1.32
N GLY A 171 -7.91 3.07 -1.03
CA GLY A 171 -8.50 2.87 0.29
C GLY A 171 -8.37 4.07 1.22
N ASP A 172 -8.91 3.93 2.43
CA ASP A 172 -8.92 4.95 3.47
C ASP A 172 -7.62 4.94 4.26
N GLN A 173 -6.88 6.05 4.28
CA GLN A 173 -5.71 6.23 5.14
C GLN A 173 -5.65 7.64 5.76
N THR A 174 -4.77 7.79 6.76
CA THR A 174 -4.54 9.06 7.47
C THR A 174 -3.50 9.92 6.77
N GLY A 175 -3.89 11.14 6.37
CA GLY A 175 -2.98 12.14 5.82
C GLY A 175 -2.43 13.10 6.87
N GLY A 176 -1.72 14.14 6.43
CA GLY A 176 -0.95 15.04 7.30
C GLY A 176 0.37 14.46 7.84
N VAL A 177 0.74 13.25 7.40
CA VAL A 177 1.97 12.52 7.77
C VAL A 177 2.79 12.17 6.53
N TRP A 178 4.12 12.16 6.66
CA TRP A 178 5.03 11.87 5.53
C TRP A 178 4.83 10.47 4.94
N GLU A 179 4.49 9.50 5.80
CA GLU A 179 4.20 8.13 5.38
C GLU A 179 3.16 8.08 4.26
N TYR A 180 2.12 8.93 4.34
CA TYR A 180 1.07 9.02 3.33
C TYR A 180 1.61 9.25 1.93
N ILE A 181 2.62 10.09 1.77
CA ILE A 181 3.28 10.30 0.48
C ILE A 181 4.20 9.12 0.17
N ARG A 182 5.02 8.69 1.14
CA ARG A 182 6.05 7.66 0.94
C ARG A 182 5.49 6.34 0.42
N PHE A 183 4.43 5.79 1.02
CA PHE A 183 3.89 4.50 0.60
C PHE A 183 3.08 4.59 -0.70
N HIS A 184 2.50 5.75 -1.01
CA HIS A 184 1.68 5.91 -2.22
C HIS A 184 2.50 5.88 -3.51
N ILE A 185 3.72 6.40 -3.52
CA ILE A 185 4.54 6.41 -4.75
C ILE A 185 4.75 4.98 -5.31
N PRO A 186 5.27 4.01 -4.53
CA PRO A 186 5.37 2.62 -5.00
C PRO A 186 4.01 1.96 -5.22
N THR A 187 2.95 2.35 -4.50
CA THR A 187 1.58 1.86 -4.75
C THR A 187 1.11 2.22 -6.17
N TYR A 188 1.34 3.47 -6.61
CA TYR A 188 1.00 3.92 -7.96
C TYR A 188 1.85 3.22 -9.02
N LEU A 189 3.15 3.00 -8.75
CA LEU A 189 4.04 2.22 -9.63
C LEU A 189 3.53 0.78 -9.80
N GLY A 190 3.22 0.11 -8.69
CA GLY A 190 2.72 -1.27 -8.68
C GLY A 190 1.40 -1.42 -9.44
N SER A 191 0.50 -0.44 -9.33
CA SER A 191 -0.76 -0.42 -10.08
C SER A 191 -0.54 -0.36 -11.59
N GLY A 192 0.32 0.55 -12.05
CA GLY A 192 0.68 0.64 -13.47
C GLY A 192 1.34 -0.63 -14.01
N LEU A 193 2.26 -1.23 -13.23
CA LEU A 193 2.91 -2.50 -13.57
C LEU A 193 1.94 -3.69 -13.60
N SER A 194 0.85 -3.61 -12.85
CA SER A 194 -0.21 -4.63 -12.81
C SER A 194 -1.28 -4.44 -13.89
N GLY A 195 -1.04 -3.57 -14.87
CA GLY A 195 -1.97 -3.29 -15.96
C GLY A 195 -3.16 -2.40 -15.56
N GLN A 196 -3.07 -1.67 -14.45
CA GLN A 196 -4.07 -0.70 -14.01
C GLN A 196 -3.51 0.73 -14.12
N PRO A 197 -3.63 1.38 -15.30
CA PRO A 197 -3.06 2.71 -15.52
C PRO A 197 -3.88 3.84 -14.87
N ASN A 198 -5.14 3.58 -14.49
CA ASN A 198 -6.02 4.56 -13.87
C ASN A 198 -6.10 4.32 -12.36
N ILE A 199 -5.11 4.85 -11.64
CA ILE A 199 -5.07 4.82 -10.17
C ILE A 199 -5.22 6.24 -9.58
N THR A 200 -5.85 6.31 -8.42
CA THR A 200 -5.86 7.50 -7.56
C THR A 200 -5.74 7.14 -6.08
N SER A 201 -5.62 8.16 -5.25
CA SER A 201 -5.73 8.13 -3.79
C SER A 201 -6.25 9.48 -3.32
N ASP A 202 -6.69 9.57 -2.07
CA ASP A 202 -7.19 10.83 -1.53
C ASP A 202 -6.06 11.86 -1.46
N VAL A 203 -6.34 13.13 -1.69
CA VAL A 203 -5.32 14.17 -1.50
C VAL A 203 -5.27 14.52 -0.02
N ASP A 204 -4.10 14.33 0.60
CA ASP A 204 -3.85 14.49 2.03
C ASP A 204 -4.73 13.60 2.94
N GLY A 205 -5.06 12.39 2.46
CA GLY A 205 -5.82 11.35 3.17
C GLY A 205 -7.29 11.70 3.41
N ILE A 206 -8.13 10.68 3.66
CA ILE A 206 -9.50 10.89 4.16
C ILE A 206 -9.48 11.35 5.63
N PHE A 207 -8.66 10.70 6.47
CA PHE A 207 -8.48 11.05 7.88
C PHE A 207 -7.29 12.02 8.06
N GLY A 208 -7.11 12.54 9.28
CA GLY A 208 -5.97 13.41 9.60
C GLY A 208 -5.97 14.75 8.84
N GLY A 209 -4.78 15.28 8.57
CA GLY A 209 -4.57 16.59 7.92
C GLY A 209 -3.85 17.61 8.81
N LYS A 210 -4.16 18.90 8.62
CA LYS A 210 -3.58 20.09 9.31
C LYS A 210 -2.10 20.36 9.09
N ASN A 211 -1.36 19.44 8.47
CA ASN A 211 0.04 19.64 8.12
C ASN A 211 0.16 20.35 6.76
N GLN A 212 0.44 21.65 6.79
CA GLN A 212 0.58 22.48 5.58
C GLN A 212 1.66 21.98 4.63
N ILE A 213 2.77 21.45 5.16
CA ILE A 213 3.90 20.99 4.35
C ILE A 213 3.50 19.73 3.59
N VAL A 214 3.01 18.71 4.29
CA VAL A 214 2.58 17.43 3.69
C VAL A 214 1.45 17.65 2.69
N ASN A 215 0.43 18.46 3.03
CA ASN A 215 -0.65 18.80 2.10
C ASN A 215 -0.11 19.40 0.80
N THR A 216 0.78 20.39 0.91
CA THR A 216 1.41 21.02 -0.27
C THR A 216 2.19 20.00 -1.09
N ARG A 217 3.02 19.16 -0.46
CA ARG A 217 3.82 18.14 -1.16
C ARG A 217 2.95 17.11 -1.86
N ASP A 218 1.80 16.74 -1.28
CA ASP A 218 0.89 15.76 -1.86
C ASP A 218 0.18 16.30 -3.12
N PHE A 219 -0.29 17.56 -3.09
CA PHE A 219 -0.84 18.23 -4.29
C PHE A 219 0.20 18.36 -5.40
N GLN A 220 1.46 18.64 -5.04
CA GLN A 220 2.55 18.80 -6.00
C GLN A 220 2.77 17.54 -6.83
N TRP A 221 3.02 16.39 -6.20
CA TRP A 221 3.34 15.19 -6.98
C TRP A 221 2.12 14.59 -7.68
N LYS A 222 0.92 14.69 -7.07
CA LYS A 222 -0.35 14.27 -7.70
C LYS A 222 -0.81 15.14 -8.86
N THR A 223 -0.09 16.22 -9.15
CA THR A 223 -0.21 16.92 -10.45
C THR A 223 0.14 15.99 -11.60
N PHE A 224 1.08 15.07 -11.38
CA PHE A 224 1.60 14.12 -12.36
C PHE A 224 1.02 12.71 -12.15
N THR A 225 -0.28 12.65 -11.83
CA THR A 225 -1.02 11.38 -11.70
C THR A 225 -2.37 11.46 -12.41
N PRO A 226 -2.98 10.32 -12.83
CA PRO A 226 -4.19 10.31 -13.65
C PRO A 226 -5.37 11.08 -13.04
N MET A 227 -5.56 10.95 -11.73
CA MET A 227 -6.73 11.46 -11.02
C MET A 227 -6.38 11.90 -9.60
N GLN A 228 -7.09 12.90 -9.09
CA GLN A 228 -7.01 13.40 -7.71
C GLN A 228 -8.39 13.41 -7.07
N LEU A 229 -8.49 12.90 -5.85
CA LEU A 229 -9.73 12.79 -5.09
C LEU A 229 -9.62 13.60 -3.79
N ASN A 230 -10.43 14.64 -3.61
CA ASN A 230 -10.51 15.35 -2.33
C ASN A 230 -11.64 14.71 -1.51
N MET A 231 -11.31 13.69 -0.69
CA MET A 231 -12.28 12.91 0.08
C MET A 231 -12.62 13.58 1.42
N ASP A 232 -13.63 14.45 1.40
CA ASP A 232 -13.98 15.34 2.51
C ASP A 232 -14.96 14.72 3.52
N GLY A 233 -15.10 15.34 4.71
CA GLY A 233 -16.08 14.96 5.74
C GLY A 233 -15.52 14.21 6.95
N TRP A 234 -14.37 13.54 6.81
CA TRP A 234 -13.77 12.72 7.88
C TRP A 234 -12.42 13.25 8.39
N GLY A 235 -11.93 14.33 7.78
CA GLY A 235 -10.65 14.93 8.10
C GLY A 235 -10.61 15.71 9.40
N ALA A 236 -9.40 15.98 9.89
CA ALA A 236 -9.17 16.98 10.94
C ALA A 236 -9.44 18.43 10.46
N ASN A 237 -9.49 18.64 9.15
CA ASN A 237 -9.87 19.86 8.43
C ASN A 237 -10.57 19.47 7.12
N GLU A 238 -11.22 20.45 6.49
CA GLU A 238 -11.80 20.31 5.16
C GLU A 238 -10.73 19.90 4.14
N LYS A 239 -11.04 18.97 3.23
CA LYS A 239 -10.08 18.44 2.26
C LYS A 239 -9.96 19.26 0.97
N TYR A 240 -10.36 20.54 1.00
CA TYR A 240 -10.23 21.43 -0.16
C TYR A 240 -8.77 21.88 -0.37
N PRO A 241 -8.34 22.14 -1.62
CA PRO A 241 -6.97 22.61 -1.93
C PRO A 241 -6.56 23.91 -1.23
N GLN A 242 -7.53 24.76 -0.88
CA GLN A 242 -7.33 26.05 -0.20
C GLN A 242 -7.57 26.01 1.32
N ALA A 243 -7.89 24.85 1.90
CA ALA A 243 -8.38 24.76 3.29
C ALA A 243 -7.37 25.27 4.33
N LEU A 244 -6.06 25.10 4.05
CA LEU A 244 -4.99 25.45 4.99
C LEU A 244 -4.44 26.87 4.85
N GLY A 245 -5.03 27.71 3.99
CA GLY A 245 -4.66 29.12 3.81
C GLY A 245 -3.38 29.33 2.98
N GLU A 246 -2.75 30.51 3.10
CA GLU A 246 -1.52 30.86 2.38
C GLU A 246 -0.26 30.43 3.15
N PRO A 247 0.84 30.04 2.48
CA PRO A 247 1.05 30.04 1.03
C PRO A 247 0.49 28.80 0.30
N VAL A 248 -0.03 27.82 1.04
CA VAL A 248 -0.51 26.51 0.53
C VAL A 248 -1.53 26.68 -0.60
N THR A 249 -2.50 27.59 -0.43
CA THR A 249 -3.54 27.89 -1.43
C THR A 249 -2.94 28.33 -2.76
N SER A 250 -1.99 29.28 -2.74
CA SER A 250 -1.35 29.73 -3.97
C SER A 250 -0.51 28.64 -4.63
N ILE A 251 0.22 27.84 -3.83
CA ILE A 251 1.04 26.74 -4.36
C ILE A 251 0.14 25.67 -4.99
N ASN A 252 -0.86 25.17 -4.26
CA ASN A 252 -1.80 24.16 -4.74
C ASN A 252 -2.51 24.63 -6.01
N ARG A 253 -2.92 25.91 -6.10
CA ARG A 253 -3.51 26.49 -7.32
C ARG A 253 -2.55 26.43 -8.50
N ASN A 254 -1.30 26.84 -8.34
CA ASN A 254 -0.32 26.80 -9.44
C ASN A 254 -0.11 25.37 -9.97
N TYR A 255 -0.04 24.36 -9.09
CA TYR A 255 0.12 22.96 -9.48
C TYR A 255 -1.15 22.37 -10.13
N LEU A 256 -2.34 22.70 -9.63
CA LEU A 256 -3.60 22.29 -10.27
C LEU A 256 -3.77 22.95 -11.66
N LYS A 257 -3.35 24.22 -11.82
CA LYS A 257 -3.34 24.90 -13.12
C LYS A 257 -2.33 24.24 -14.07
N LEU A 258 -1.14 23.88 -13.60
CA LEU A 258 -0.19 23.10 -14.39
C LEU A 258 -0.78 21.76 -14.85
N LYS A 259 -1.50 21.05 -13.96
CA LYS A 259 -2.23 19.84 -14.35
C LYS A 259 -3.23 20.10 -15.47
N SER A 260 -3.98 21.21 -15.39
CA SER A 260 -4.96 21.60 -16.40
C SER A 260 -4.31 21.90 -17.76
N GLU A 261 -3.16 22.59 -17.75
CA GLU A 261 -2.39 22.89 -18.96
C GLU A 261 -1.83 21.61 -19.59
N LEU A 262 -1.45 20.61 -18.78
CA LEU A 262 -0.89 19.32 -19.24
C LEU A 262 -1.94 18.31 -19.73
N ILE A 263 -3.24 18.67 -19.80
CA ILE A 263 -4.29 17.74 -20.26
C ILE A 263 -3.97 17.14 -21.63
N PRO A 264 -3.57 17.88 -22.69
CA PRO A 264 -3.28 17.27 -23.99
C PRO A 264 -2.11 16.27 -23.97
N TYR A 265 -1.03 16.56 -23.24
CA TYR A 265 0.06 15.61 -23.01
C TYR A 265 -0.42 14.36 -22.26
N THR A 266 -1.12 14.57 -21.14
CA THR A 266 -1.66 13.50 -20.28
C THR A 266 -2.63 12.61 -21.04
N TYR A 267 -3.49 13.20 -21.87
CA TYR A 267 -4.49 12.47 -22.65
C TYR A 267 -3.84 11.63 -23.75
N SER A 268 -2.75 12.13 -24.33
CA SER A 268 -1.96 11.38 -25.31
C SER A 268 -1.29 10.14 -24.71
N ILE A 269 -0.69 10.26 -23.52
CA ILE A 269 -0.10 9.11 -22.83
C ILE A 269 -1.15 8.20 -22.17
N ALA A 270 -2.32 8.73 -21.82
CA ALA A 270 -3.47 7.92 -21.40
C ALA A 270 -3.98 7.06 -22.57
N ARG A 271 -3.97 7.60 -23.80
CA ARG A 271 -4.29 6.82 -25.00
C ARG A 271 -3.27 5.69 -25.23
N GLU A 272 -1.99 5.95 -25.01
CA GLU A 272 -0.94 4.92 -25.05
C GLU A 272 -1.19 3.81 -24.03
N ALA A 273 -1.60 4.18 -22.80
CA ALA A 273 -1.87 3.24 -21.72
C ALA A 273 -3.06 2.29 -21.97
N VAL A 274 -3.93 2.58 -22.95
CA VAL A 274 -5.02 1.66 -23.35
C VAL A 274 -4.47 0.34 -23.90
N ASN A 275 -3.29 0.35 -24.53
CA ASN A 275 -2.70 -0.84 -25.16
C ASN A 275 -1.16 -0.87 -25.09
N GLY A 276 -0.57 -0.22 -24.09
CA GLY A 276 0.87 0.00 -23.99
C GLY A 276 1.31 0.36 -22.58
N LEU A 277 2.32 1.21 -22.47
CA LEU A 277 2.90 1.61 -21.19
C LEU A 277 1.92 2.43 -20.34
N PRO A 278 1.90 2.26 -19.01
CA PRO A 278 1.06 3.06 -18.14
C PRO A 278 1.42 4.55 -18.18
N ILE A 279 0.53 5.39 -17.66
CA ILE A 279 0.75 6.84 -17.51
C ILE A 279 1.93 7.09 -16.56
N ILE A 280 1.92 6.41 -15.42
CA ILE A 280 2.99 6.43 -14.41
C ILE A 280 3.85 5.19 -14.61
N ARG A 281 5.13 5.40 -14.92
CA ARG A 281 6.05 4.34 -15.33
C ARG A 281 7.16 4.18 -14.30
N ALA A 282 7.35 2.95 -13.83
CA ALA A 282 8.55 2.61 -13.07
C ALA A 282 9.79 2.83 -13.92
N MET A 283 10.91 3.23 -13.31
CA MET A 283 12.10 3.68 -14.06
C MET A 283 12.65 2.60 -15.00
N PHE A 284 12.53 1.32 -14.64
CA PHE A 284 13.01 0.20 -15.47
C PHE A 284 12.18 -0.03 -16.74
N LEU A 285 10.97 0.52 -16.86
CA LEU A 285 10.18 0.45 -18.10
C LEU A 285 10.80 1.31 -19.22
N GLU A 286 11.48 2.39 -18.85
CA GLU A 286 12.18 3.27 -19.79
C GLU A 286 13.67 2.94 -19.89
N HIS A 287 14.30 2.60 -18.75
CA HIS A 287 15.75 2.36 -18.66
C HIS A 287 16.07 1.18 -17.74
N PRO A 288 16.03 -0.06 -18.23
CA PRO A 288 16.30 -1.25 -17.42
C PRO A 288 17.79 -1.39 -17.12
N ASN A 289 18.14 -1.47 -15.83
CA ASN A 289 19.47 -1.84 -15.34
C ASN A 289 19.34 -2.39 -13.90
N ALA A 290 20.44 -2.89 -13.33
CA ALA A 290 20.44 -3.48 -11.98
C ALA A 290 19.92 -2.52 -10.90
N TYR A 291 20.19 -1.21 -11.02
CA TYR A 291 19.73 -0.19 -10.08
C TYR A 291 18.23 0.07 -10.19
N THR A 292 17.70 0.17 -11.42
CA THR A 292 16.27 0.43 -11.66
C THR A 292 15.38 -0.79 -11.45
N GLN A 293 15.91 -2.01 -11.57
CA GLN A 293 15.20 -3.25 -11.26
C GLN A 293 15.06 -3.51 -9.76
N GLY A 294 15.93 -2.91 -8.94
CA GLY A 294 15.85 -2.97 -7.48
C GLY A 294 14.92 -1.92 -6.87
N PRO A 295 14.81 -1.86 -5.53
CA PRO A 295 13.94 -0.92 -4.82
C PRO A 295 14.44 0.52 -4.82
N ALA A 296 15.65 0.78 -5.34
CA ALA A 296 16.32 2.09 -5.23
C ALA A 296 15.57 3.25 -5.90
N THR A 297 14.70 2.95 -6.87
CA THR A 297 13.91 3.97 -7.59
C THR A 297 12.43 4.02 -7.19
N GLN A 298 12.04 3.37 -6.09
CA GLN A 298 10.64 3.25 -5.64
C GLN A 298 9.95 4.60 -5.31
N TYR A 299 10.73 5.67 -5.11
CA TYR A 299 10.23 7.01 -4.77
C TYR A 299 10.40 8.05 -5.89
N GLN A 300 10.43 7.58 -7.14
CA GLN A 300 10.40 8.41 -8.35
C GLN A 300 9.77 7.64 -9.51
N PHE A 301 9.31 8.35 -10.52
CA PHE A 301 8.68 7.74 -11.69
C PHE A 301 8.79 8.61 -12.92
N MET A 302 8.58 7.99 -14.08
CA MET A 302 8.38 8.68 -15.34
C MET A 302 6.87 8.93 -15.54
N TYR A 303 6.49 10.18 -15.82
CA TYR A 303 5.14 10.58 -16.20
C TYR A 303 5.04 10.70 -17.72
N GLY A 304 4.60 9.61 -18.35
CA GLY A 304 4.83 9.38 -19.77
C GLY A 304 6.33 9.37 -20.11
N PRO A 305 6.71 9.63 -21.37
CA PRO A 305 8.11 9.54 -21.81
C PRO A 305 8.98 10.77 -21.45
N ASN A 306 8.38 11.93 -21.13
CA ASN A 306 9.10 13.21 -21.13
C ASN A 306 9.39 13.81 -19.75
N PHE A 307 8.71 13.38 -18.69
CA PHE A 307 8.87 13.93 -17.35
C PHE A 307 9.34 12.87 -16.36
N LEU A 308 10.40 13.17 -15.60
CA LEU A 308 10.78 12.43 -14.41
C LEU A 308 10.33 13.21 -13.18
N ILE A 309 9.56 12.55 -12.32
CA ILE A 309 8.99 13.12 -11.10
C ILE A 309 9.66 12.45 -9.91
N ALA A 310 10.26 13.24 -9.01
CA ALA A 310 10.87 12.74 -7.78
C ALA A 310 10.23 13.42 -6.55
N PRO A 311 9.12 12.86 -6.03
CA PRO A 311 8.39 13.46 -4.92
C PRO A 311 9.23 13.64 -3.64
N ILE A 312 8.84 14.63 -2.83
CA ILE A 312 9.34 14.78 -1.46
C ILE A 312 8.45 13.94 -0.56
N TYR A 313 9.01 12.87 0.01
CA TYR A 313 8.25 11.85 0.74
C TYR A 313 8.63 11.73 2.22
N GLN A 314 9.63 12.47 2.67
CA GLN A 314 10.07 12.52 4.06
C GLN A 314 10.78 13.84 4.32
N ALA A 315 10.77 14.31 5.57
CA ALA A 315 11.63 15.41 5.99
C ALA A 315 13.09 14.94 5.99
N THR A 316 13.96 15.60 5.21
CA THR A 316 15.39 15.26 5.17
C THR A 316 16.24 16.31 5.89
N LYS A 317 16.12 17.56 5.48
CA LYS A 317 16.60 18.76 6.18
C LYS A 317 15.54 19.85 6.10
N SER A 318 14.29 19.48 6.41
CA SER A 318 13.17 20.42 6.36
C SER A 318 13.33 21.50 7.44
N ASP A 319 13.14 22.76 7.05
CA ASP A 319 12.94 23.87 7.99
C ASP A 319 11.46 24.08 8.33
N ASP A 320 11.17 24.99 9.25
CA ASP A 320 9.80 25.33 9.68
C ASP A 320 8.93 25.96 8.56
N LYS A 321 9.55 26.40 7.47
CA LYS A 321 8.86 26.94 6.29
C LYS A 321 8.63 25.88 5.23
N GLY A 322 9.03 24.62 5.47
CA GLY A 322 8.91 23.50 4.56
C GLY A 322 9.91 23.48 3.41
N ASN A 323 10.99 24.29 3.49
CA ASN A 323 12.12 24.14 2.59
C ASN A 323 12.90 22.91 2.99
N ASP A 324 13.21 22.05 2.03
CA ASP A 324 13.87 20.77 2.27
C ASP A 324 14.93 20.50 1.19
N ILE A 325 15.66 19.40 1.35
CA ILE A 325 16.53 18.82 0.33
C ILE A 325 15.97 17.45 -0.10
N ARG A 326 16.18 17.10 -1.37
CA ARG A 326 15.92 15.76 -1.88
C ARG A 326 17.24 15.08 -2.24
N ASN A 327 17.53 13.97 -1.59
CA ASN A 327 18.64 13.06 -1.91
C ASN A 327 18.13 11.85 -2.67
N GLY A 328 18.96 11.18 -3.47
CA GLY A 328 18.57 9.93 -4.12
C GLY A 328 17.65 10.11 -5.33
N ILE A 329 17.90 11.11 -6.19
CA ILE A 329 17.17 11.25 -7.47
C ILE A 329 17.99 10.60 -8.57
N TYR A 330 17.60 9.41 -9.01
CA TYR A 330 18.21 8.77 -10.16
C TYR A 330 17.80 9.46 -11.46
N LEU A 331 18.76 9.97 -12.22
CA LEU A 331 18.54 10.44 -13.58
C LEU A 331 19.05 9.37 -14.55
N PRO A 332 18.18 8.77 -15.39
CA PRO A 332 18.61 7.84 -16.44
C PRO A 332 19.57 8.50 -17.43
N GLU A 333 20.27 7.69 -18.23
CA GLU A 333 21.16 8.20 -19.28
C GLU A 333 20.48 9.24 -20.18
N GLY A 334 21.20 10.33 -20.48
CA GLY A 334 20.71 11.45 -21.29
C GLY A 334 20.99 12.80 -20.66
N THR A 335 20.32 13.83 -21.14
CA THR A 335 20.33 15.17 -20.54
C THR A 335 18.94 15.48 -20.00
N TRP A 336 18.89 15.93 -18.77
CA TRP A 336 17.66 16.28 -18.06
C TRP A 336 17.67 17.75 -17.70
N ILE A 337 16.50 18.36 -17.69
CA ILE A 337 16.32 19.80 -17.46
C ILE A 337 15.38 19.98 -16.29
N ASP A 338 15.81 20.64 -15.22
CA ASP A 338 14.88 21.01 -14.14
C ASP A 338 13.78 21.91 -14.73
N TYR A 339 12.53 21.46 -14.64
CA TYR A 339 11.37 22.11 -15.26
C TYR A 339 11.21 23.58 -14.84
N PHE A 340 11.59 23.89 -13.59
CA PHE A 340 11.46 25.22 -13.04
C PHE A 340 12.69 26.09 -13.34
N SER A 341 13.90 25.68 -12.94
CA SER A 341 15.09 26.53 -13.11
C SER A 341 15.65 26.55 -14.53
N GLY A 342 15.35 25.52 -15.33
CA GLY A 342 15.97 25.28 -16.63
C GLY A 342 17.41 24.79 -16.55
N GLU A 343 17.95 24.50 -15.37
CA GLU A 343 19.30 23.95 -15.21
C GLU A 343 19.40 22.56 -15.87
N LYS A 344 20.52 22.31 -16.57
CA LYS A 344 20.82 21.03 -17.21
C LYS A 344 21.56 20.10 -16.24
N TYR A 345 21.16 18.84 -16.24
CA TYR A 345 21.82 17.75 -15.54
C TYR A 345 22.17 16.63 -16.51
N THR A 346 23.40 16.12 -16.40
CA THR A 346 23.79 14.91 -17.09
C THR A 346 23.25 13.70 -16.32
N GLY A 347 22.60 12.79 -17.04
CA GLY A 347 22.05 11.56 -16.47
C GLY A 347 23.07 10.46 -16.24
N ASN A 348 22.56 9.24 -16.04
CA ASN A 348 23.31 8.08 -15.55
C ASN A 348 23.98 8.32 -14.19
N CYS A 349 23.30 9.04 -13.29
CA CYS A 349 23.78 9.37 -11.97
C CYS A 349 22.63 9.52 -10.96
N ILE A 350 22.96 9.64 -9.69
CA ILE A 350 22.03 9.90 -8.59
C ILE A 350 22.34 11.29 -8.03
N LEU A 351 21.42 12.22 -8.21
CA LEU A 351 21.52 13.56 -7.65
C LEU A 351 21.21 13.54 -6.15
N ASN A 352 22.03 14.28 -5.39
CA ASN A 352 21.82 14.52 -3.97
C ASN A 352 21.84 16.02 -3.66
N SER A 353 21.40 16.40 -2.47
CA SER A 353 21.33 17.79 -2.02
C SER A 353 20.55 18.70 -2.99
N PHE A 354 19.51 18.16 -3.64
CA PHE A 354 18.68 18.94 -4.55
C PHE A 354 17.75 19.86 -3.75
N ASP A 355 17.83 21.16 -4.01
CA ASP A 355 17.04 22.16 -3.29
C ASP A 355 15.55 22.04 -3.63
N ALA A 356 14.75 21.75 -2.60
CA ALA A 356 13.30 21.61 -2.69
C ALA A 356 12.62 22.61 -1.72
N PRO A 357 12.63 23.92 -2.00
CA PRO A 357 11.80 24.87 -1.24
C PRO A 357 10.32 24.45 -1.29
N LEU A 358 9.49 24.89 -0.34
CA LEU A 358 8.11 24.40 -0.21
C LEU A 358 7.30 24.45 -1.52
N TRP A 359 7.54 25.45 -2.37
CA TRP A 359 6.84 25.61 -3.66
C TRP A 359 7.34 24.70 -4.79
N LYS A 360 8.50 24.05 -4.64
CA LYS A 360 9.19 23.32 -5.72
C LYS A 360 9.16 21.81 -5.49
N LEU A 361 8.56 21.11 -6.44
CA LEU A 361 8.73 19.68 -6.66
C LEU A 361 9.92 19.43 -7.60
N PRO A 362 10.80 18.45 -7.32
CA PRO A 362 11.79 18.02 -8.30
C PRO A 362 11.12 17.39 -9.53
N ILE A 363 11.14 18.11 -10.66
CA ILE A 363 10.59 17.70 -11.96
C ILE A 363 11.68 17.90 -12.99
N PHE A 364 12.00 16.84 -13.73
CA PHE A 364 13.00 16.90 -14.78
C PHE A 364 12.38 16.56 -16.14
N VAL A 365 12.59 17.44 -17.11
CA VAL A 365 12.19 17.22 -18.50
C VAL A 365 13.34 16.61 -19.27
N LYS A 366 13.05 15.55 -20.03
CA LYS A 366 14.03 14.94 -20.94
C LYS A 366 14.39 15.96 -22.04
N ASN A 367 15.68 16.21 -22.25
CA ASN A 367 16.12 17.08 -23.34
C ASN A 367 15.71 16.46 -24.69
N GLY A 368 15.04 17.22 -25.55
CA GLY A 368 14.32 16.72 -26.72
C GLY A 368 12.79 16.64 -26.56
N ALA A 369 12.25 16.84 -25.35
CA ALA A 369 10.81 16.72 -25.10
C ALA A 369 9.95 17.70 -25.93
N ILE A 370 8.78 17.20 -26.34
CA ILE A 370 7.68 17.96 -26.95
C ILE A 370 6.46 17.73 -26.05
N ILE A 371 5.87 18.81 -25.54
CA ILE A 371 4.81 18.78 -24.54
C ILE A 371 3.60 19.53 -25.09
N PRO A 372 2.54 18.82 -25.54
CA PRO A 372 1.26 19.45 -25.88
C PRO A 372 0.60 20.05 -24.64
N LEU A 373 0.10 21.28 -24.77
CA LEU A 373 -0.51 22.06 -23.70
C LEU A 373 -1.87 22.61 -24.10
N ALA A 374 -2.71 22.85 -23.09
CA ALA A 374 -3.91 23.67 -23.17
C ALA A 374 -3.66 25.05 -22.51
N ASN A 375 -4.58 26.00 -22.71
CA ASN A 375 -4.63 27.18 -21.84
C ASN A 375 -4.98 26.75 -20.41
N PRO A 376 -4.50 27.45 -19.37
CA PRO A 376 -4.90 27.17 -17.99
C PRO A 376 -6.42 27.28 -17.86
N ASN A 377 -7.03 26.30 -17.19
CA ASN A 377 -8.47 26.13 -17.16
C ASN A 377 -8.92 25.48 -15.84
N ASN A 378 -10.14 25.78 -15.36
CA ASN A 378 -10.68 25.14 -14.16
C ASN A 378 -11.43 23.84 -14.46
N ASN A 379 -11.87 23.64 -15.69
CA ASN A 379 -12.51 22.42 -16.15
C ASN A 379 -12.29 22.26 -17.67
N VAL A 380 -12.58 21.09 -18.22
CA VAL A 380 -12.31 20.79 -19.64
C VAL A 380 -13.15 21.64 -20.61
N SER A 381 -14.28 22.21 -20.16
CA SER A 381 -15.11 23.07 -21.00
C SER A 381 -14.50 24.46 -21.25
N GLU A 382 -13.56 24.88 -20.40
CA GLU A 382 -12.80 26.13 -20.54
C GLU A 382 -11.54 25.99 -21.43
N ILE A 383 -11.27 24.79 -21.95
CA ILE A 383 -10.19 24.58 -22.93
C ILE A 383 -10.58 25.26 -24.25
N ASN A 384 -9.71 26.15 -24.74
CA ASN A 384 -9.90 26.82 -26.01
C ASN A 384 -9.59 25.87 -27.17
N LYS A 385 -10.63 25.23 -27.72
CA LYS A 385 -10.52 24.30 -28.86
C LYS A 385 -10.01 24.96 -30.16
N GLY A 386 -9.97 26.29 -30.23
CA GLY A 386 -9.47 27.06 -31.38
C GLY A 386 -7.96 27.27 -31.40
N ILE A 387 -7.21 26.75 -30.42
CA ILE A 387 -5.75 26.83 -30.37
C ILE A 387 -5.13 25.47 -30.03
N ARG A 388 -3.94 25.21 -30.53
CA ARG A 388 -3.05 24.11 -30.10
C ARG A 388 -1.71 24.70 -29.67
N ILE A 389 -1.19 24.26 -28.53
CA ILE A 389 0.01 24.83 -27.89
C ILE A 389 1.03 23.71 -27.70
N TYR A 390 2.28 23.96 -28.05
CA TYR A 390 3.37 23.01 -27.84
C TYR A 390 4.54 23.69 -27.16
N GLU A 391 4.97 23.18 -26.00
CA GLU A 391 6.25 23.54 -25.36
C GLU A 391 7.32 22.54 -25.80
N LEU A 392 8.49 23.05 -26.19
CA LEU A 392 9.58 22.24 -26.71
C LEU A 392 10.89 22.52 -25.99
N TYR A 393 11.68 21.45 -25.85
CA TYR A 393 13.08 21.47 -25.44
C TYR A 393 13.94 20.89 -26.58
N PRO A 394 14.17 21.61 -27.69
CA PRO A 394 14.78 21.02 -28.88
C PRO A 394 16.19 20.47 -28.61
N SER A 395 16.41 19.21 -28.98
CA SER A 395 17.72 18.57 -28.97
C SER A 395 17.72 17.38 -29.93
N GLY A 396 18.78 17.23 -30.72
CA GLY A 396 18.88 16.16 -31.71
C GLY A 396 17.64 16.07 -32.60
N LYS A 397 17.12 14.85 -32.78
CA LYS A 397 15.83 14.56 -33.42
C LYS A 397 14.88 13.96 -32.39
N SER A 398 13.69 14.51 -32.27
CA SER A 398 12.66 13.99 -31.38
C SER A 398 11.26 14.14 -31.98
N SER A 399 10.31 13.37 -31.47
CA SER A 399 8.91 13.44 -31.90
C SER A 399 7.94 13.12 -30.76
N PHE A 400 6.71 13.60 -30.90
CA PHE A 400 5.58 13.25 -30.04
C PHE A 400 4.29 13.22 -30.89
N THR A 401 3.39 12.29 -30.58
CA THR A 401 2.07 12.24 -31.23
C THR A 401 1.01 12.68 -30.24
N GLU A 402 0.42 13.85 -30.48
CA GLU A 402 -0.75 14.31 -29.74
C GLU A 402 -1.98 13.51 -30.18
N TYR A 403 -2.79 13.09 -29.22
CA TYR A 403 -4.08 12.44 -29.44
C TYR A 403 -5.22 13.30 -28.89
N ASP A 404 -6.34 13.36 -29.62
CA ASP A 404 -7.55 14.10 -29.24
C ASP A 404 -8.79 13.34 -29.71
N ASP A 405 -9.86 13.35 -28.92
CA ASP A 405 -11.18 12.80 -29.28
C ASP A 405 -12.29 13.67 -28.65
N ASP A 406 -13.55 13.21 -28.63
CA ASP A 406 -14.65 14.02 -28.07
C ASP A 406 -14.60 14.20 -26.54
N GLY A 407 -13.70 13.50 -25.86
CA GLY A 407 -13.47 13.54 -24.42
C GLY A 407 -14.56 12.91 -23.56
N THR A 408 -15.65 12.41 -24.15
CA THR A 408 -16.90 12.10 -23.42
C THR A 408 -17.52 10.75 -23.76
N THR A 409 -17.47 10.28 -25.00
CA THR A 409 -18.17 9.06 -25.43
C THR A 409 -17.26 7.86 -25.64
N GLU A 410 -17.82 6.69 -25.92
CA GLU A 410 -17.07 5.49 -26.31
C GLU A 410 -16.67 5.44 -27.79
N GLN A 411 -16.97 6.48 -28.59
CA GLN A 411 -16.72 6.49 -30.03
C GLN A 411 -15.24 6.31 -30.40
N TYR A 412 -14.32 6.64 -29.50
CA TYR A 412 -12.89 6.39 -29.68
C TYR A 412 -12.57 4.91 -29.93
N LYS A 413 -13.36 3.97 -29.39
CA LYS A 413 -13.23 2.52 -29.64
C LYS A 413 -13.49 2.15 -31.10
N SER A 414 -14.27 2.97 -31.80
CA SER A 414 -14.55 2.82 -33.24
C SER A 414 -13.60 3.64 -34.13
N GLY A 415 -12.55 4.23 -33.56
CA GLY A 415 -11.55 5.02 -34.29
C GLY A 415 -11.93 6.48 -34.53
N GLN A 416 -13.01 6.98 -33.90
CA GLN A 416 -13.40 8.40 -33.97
C GLN A 416 -12.49 9.22 -33.05
N ALA A 417 -11.34 9.60 -33.57
CA ALA A 417 -10.33 10.40 -32.90
C ALA A 417 -9.46 11.14 -33.92
N SER A 418 -8.60 12.02 -33.45
CA SER A 418 -7.56 12.67 -34.24
C SER A 418 -6.18 12.50 -33.62
N SER A 419 -5.14 12.48 -34.45
CA SER A 419 -3.75 12.50 -34.01
C SER A 419 -2.91 13.48 -34.83
N SER A 420 -1.99 14.16 -34.17
CA SER A 420 -1.04 15.09 -34.80
C SER A 420 0.38 14.69 -34.43
N LEU A 421 1.22 14.41 -35.42
CA LEU A 421 2.65 14.18 -35.22
C LEU A 421 3.38 15.52 -35.15
N ILE A 422 4.20 15.71 -34.13
CA ILE A 422 5.10 16.85 -33.97
C ILE A 422 6.53 16.32 -33.94
N GLU A 423 7.41 16.94 -34.73
CA GLU A 423 8.82 16.63 -34.80
C GLU A 423 9.65 17.88 -34.51
N SER A 424 10.79 17.68 -33.83
CA SER A 424 11.80 18.70 -33.59
C SER A 424 13.16 18.18 -34.02
N GLU A 425 13.89 19.00 -34.76
CA GLU A 425 15.25 18.70 -35.24
C GLU A 425 16.16 19.89 -34.98
N VAL A 426 17.30 19.65 -34.33
CA VAL A 426 18.36 20.65 -34.13
C VAL A 426 19.60 20.27 -34.94
N GLU A 427 20.00 21.15 -35.86
CA GLU A 427 21.18 20.98 -36.69
C GLU A 427 21.85 22.35 -36.89
N ASN A 428 23.18 22.46 -36.74
CA ASN A 428 23.94 23.69 -37.00
C ASN A 428 23.38 24.97 -36.30
N ASN A 429 23.05 24.88 -35.00
CA ASN A 429 22.40 25.95 -34.22
C ASN A 429 21.07 26.44 -34.82
N ARG A 430 20.34 25.56 -35.49
CA ARG A 430 19.01 25.82 -36.04
C ARG A 430 18.05 24.76 -35.52
N ALA A 431 17.01 25.18 -34.81
CA ALA A 431 15.92 24.31 -34.40
C ALA A 431 14.77 24.43 -35.42
N LYS A 432 14.34 23.30 -35.97
CA LYS A 432 13.21 23.18 -36.89
C LYS A 432 12.12 22.34 -36.24
N ILE A 433 10.94 22.93 -36.08
CA ILE A 433 9.76 22.28 -35.53
C ILE A 433 8.78 22.04 -36.68
N THR A 434 8.31 20.82 -36.84
CA THR A 434 7.32 20.43 -37.84
C THR A 434 6.10 19.84 -37.15
N ILE A 435 4.94 20.45 -37.35
CA ILE A 435 3.64 19.92 -36.91
C ILE A 435 2.93 19.45 -38.17
N HIS A 436 2.75 18.13 -38.27
CA HIS A 436 2.14 17.49 -39.43
C HIS A 436 0.62 17.72 -39.44
N PRO A 437 -0.04 17.56 -40.62
CA PRO A 437 -1.50 17.60 -40.67
C PRO A 437 -2.13 16.55 -39.75
N ALA A 438 -3.16 16.96 -39.02
CA ALA A 438 -3.93 16.09 -38.14
C ALA A 438 -4.60 14.99 -38.96
N LYS A 439 -4.50 13.75 -38.50
CA LYS A 439 -5.13 12.57 -39.10
C LYS A 439 -6.33 12.15 -38.27
N GLY A 440 -7.40 11.71 -38.93
CA GLY A 440 -8.64 11.29 -38.26
C GLY A 440 -9.64 12.44 -38.08
N ASN A 441 -10.77 12.12 -37.47
CA ASN A 441 -11.88 13.03 -37.24
C ASN A 441 -12.78 12.45 -36.12
N PHE A 442 -13.54 13.32 -35.45
CA PHE A 442 -14.55 12.92 -34.47
C PHE A 442 -15.63 14.01 -34.36
N ASN A 443 -16.73 13.71 -33.69
CA ASN A 443 -17.81 14.68 -33.51
C ASN A 443 -17.34 15.88 -32.65
N GLY A 444 -17.45 17.09 -33.19
CA GLY A 444 -16.95 18.30 -32.54
C GLY A 444 -15.45 18.60 -32.78
N PHE A 445 -14.78 17.87 -33.68
CA PHE A 445 -13.42 18.18 -34.10
C PHE A 445 -13.33 19.57 -34.75
N VAL A 446 -12.48 20.43 -34.19
CA VAL A 446 -12.24 21.80 -34.69
C VAL A 446 -11.05 21.79 -35.65
N LYS A 447 -11.32 21.89 -36.96
CA LYS A 447 -10.28 21.91 -38.00
C LYS A 447 -9.47 23.20 -38.03
N ASN A 448 -10.12 24.33 -37.84
CA ASN A 448 -9.50 25.65 -37.96
C ASN A 448 -8.93 26.07 -36.60
N LYS A 449 -7.63 25.85 -36.37
CA LYS A 449 -6.96 26.22 -35.12
C LYS A 449 -5.78 27.18 -35.36
N ALA A 450 -5.58 28.12 -34.45
CA ALA A 450 -4.32 28.84 -34.30
C ALA A 450 -3.26 27.89 -33.69
N THR A 451 -1.98 28.17 -33.90
CA THR A 451 -0.88 27.34 -33.38
C THR A 451 0.08 28.20 -32.57
N GLU A 452 0.36 27.81 -31.33
CA GLU A 452 1.35 28.40 -30.45
C GLU A 452 2.50 27.43 -30.21
N ILE A 453 3.74 27.92 -30.35
CA ILE A 453 4.96 27.15 -30.17
C ILE A 453 5.82 27.90 -29.15
N ARG A 454 6.17 27.23 -28.04
CA ARG A 454 7.03 27.76 -26.98
C ARG A 454 8.34 27.01 -27.01
N VAL A 455 9.41 27.68 -27.44
CA VAL A 455 10.74 27.07 -27.57
C VAL A 455 11.61 27.55 -26.43
N ASN A 456 12.04 26.63 -25.58
CA ASN A 456 12.99 26.90 -24.50
C ASN A 456 14.38 27.23 -25.09
N VAL A 457 14.95 28.37 -24.71
CA VAL A 457 16.25 28.88 -25.18
C VAL A 457 17.06 29.46 -24.00
N SER A 458 18.36 29.70 -24.20
CA SER A 458 19.19 30.43 -23.22
C SER A 458 19.52 31.87 -23.65
N GLN A 459 19.13 32.26 -24.86
CA GLN A 459 19.34 33.60 -25.41
C GLN A 459 18.32 33.88 -26.53
N GLU A 460 18.16 35.15 -26.89
CA GLU A 460 17.34 35.52 -28.03
C GLU A 460 17.92 34.95 -29.34
N PRO A 461 17.09 34.33 -30.22
CA PRO A 461 17.56 33.78 -31.49
C PRO A 461 17.87 34.88 -32.51
N LYS A 462 18.67 34.55 -33.52
CA LYS A 462 19.01 35.49 -34.61
C LYS A 462 17.83 35.79 -35.52
N LYS A 463 17.01 34.77 -35.80
CA LYS A 463 15.83 34.88 -36.66
C LYS A 463 14.81 33.81 -36.32
N VAL A 464 13.53 34.19 -36.37
CA VAL A 464 12.40 33.27 -36.28
C VAL A 464 11.62 33.35 -37.59
N SER A 465 11.27 32.21 -38.17
CA SER A 465 10.47 32.14 -39.39
C SER A 465 9.47 31.00 -39.32
N ALA A 466 8.36 31.11 -40.06
CA ALA A 466 7.34 30.08 -40.10
C ALA A 466 6.72 29.89 -41.49
N LYS A 467 6.25 28.68 -41.76
CA LYS A 467 5.46 28.31 -42.94
C LYS A 467 4.19 27.57 -42.50
N VAL A 468 3.11 27.83 -43.23
CA VAL A 468 1.83 27.09 -43.09
C VAL A 468 1.47 26.55 -44.47
N GLY A 469 1.46 25.23 -44.60
CA GLY A 469 1.44 24.56 -45.90
C GLY A 469 2.61 25.03 -46.77
N LYS A 470 2.30 25.57 -47.97
CA LYS A 470 3.29 26.13 -48.90
C LYS A 470 3.59 27.62 -48.64
N ASN A 471 2.83 28.28 -47.78
CA ASN A 471 2.90 29.73 -47.59
C ASN A 471 3.91 30.11 -46.51
N THR A 472 4.80 31.05 -46.84
CA THR A 472 5.69 31.69 -45.84
C THR A 472 4.90 32.74 -45.07
N ILE A 473 4.96 32.70 -43.74
CA ILE A 473 4.26 33.64 -42.87
C ILE A 473 5.20 34.77 -42.47
N ASN A 474 4.75 36.01 -42.64
CA ASN A 474 5.47 37.18 -42.14
C ASN A 474 5.24 37.33 -40.63
N LEU A 475 6.25 36.96 -39.83
CA LEU A 475 6.19 37.07 -38.37
C LEU A 475 6.64 38.45 -37.89
N VAL A 476 5.81 39.10 -37.06
CA VAL A 476 6.15 40.37 -36.42
C VAL A 476 6.65 40.13 -34.99
N LYS A 477 7.83 40.66 -34.64
CA LYS A 477 8.31 40.66 -33.26
C LYS A 477 7.43 41.60 -32.41
N VAL A 478 6.95 41.11 -31.28
CA VAL A 478 6.25 41.92 -30.28
C VAL A 478 7.08 42.05 -29.01
N ASN A 479 6.78 43.05 -28.17
CA ASN A 479 7.62 43.40 -27.01
C ASN A 479 6.99 43.04 -25.66
N SER A 480 5.81 42.43 -25.63
CA SER A 480 5.16 42.01 -24.39
C SER A 480 4.24 40.82 -24.58
N MET A 481 4.01 40.07 -23.51
CA MET A 481 3.01 38.99 -23.46
C MET A 481 1.61 39.50 -23.84
N LYS A 482 1.23 40.72 -23.45
CA LYS A 482 -0.06 41.33 -23.80
C LYS A 482 -0.23 41.47 -25.32
N GLU A 483 0.82 41.92 -26.02
CA GLU A 483 0.81 42.00 -27.49
C GLU A 483 0.82 40.61 -28.14
N PHE A 484 1.58 39.67 -27.57
CA PHE A 484 1.62 38.29 -28.04
C PHE A 484 0.24 37.62 -27.99
N LEU A 485 -0.48 37.78 -26.88
CA LEU A 485 -1.81 37.20 -26.70
C LEU A 485 -2.87 37.85 -27.60
N SER A 486 -2.75 39.14 -27.94
CA SER A 486 -3.75 39.89 -28.70
C SER A 486 -3.57 39.86 -30.24
N LYS A 487 -2.40 39.48 -30.74
CA LYS A 487 -2.08 39.47 -32.19
C LYS A 487 -1.94 38.05 -32.73
N GLN A 488 -1.83 37.93 -34.06
CA GLN A 488 -1.54 36.69 -34.79
C GLN A 488 -0.34 36.91 -35.71
N ASN A 489 0.33 35.82 -36.10
CA ASN A 489 1.57 35.84 -36.90
C ASN A 489 2.65 36.72 -36.23
N VAL A 490 2.85 36.49 -34.94
CA VAL A 490 3.80 37.21 -34.11
C VAL A 490 4.76 36.26 -33.41
N TYR A 491 5.91 36.78 -32.97
CA TYR A 491 6.77 36.09 -32.02
C TYR A 491 7.22 37.03 -30.90
N PHE A 492 7.43 36.47 -29.72
CA PHE A 492 7.87 37.17 -28.52
C PHE A 492 9.05 36.42 -27.89
N TYR A 493 10.10 37.14 -27.52
CA TYR A 493 11.16 36.60 -26.67
C TYR A 493 10.85 36.96 -25.22
N ASP A 494 10.42 35.97 -24.44
CA ASP A 494 10.20 36.10 -23.02
C ASP A 494 11.49 35.76 -22.28
N ALA A 495 12.23 36.79 -21.86
CA ALA A 495 13.54 36.64 -21.25
C ALA A 495 13.48 36.10 -19.81
N ALA A 496 12.34 36.20 -19.13
CA ALA A 496 12.19 35.78 -17.74
C ALA A 496 10.74 35.36 -17.43
N PRO A 497 10.26 34.23 -18.02
CA PRO A 497 8.92 33.74 -17.75
C PRO A 497 8.74 33.48 -16.25
N ASN A 498 7.66 33.99 -15.65
CA ASN A 498 7.36 33.77 -14.24
C ASN A 498 6.23 32.76 -14.08
N PHE A 499 6.54 31.62 -13.45
CA PHE A 499 5.57 30.55 -13.21
C PHE A 499 4.55 30.90 -12.12
N ASN A 500 4.87 31.82 -11.21
CA ASN A 500 3.98 32.18 -10.09
C ASN A 500 2.86 33.15 -10.50
N GLN A 501 2.13 32.82 -11.56
CA GLN A 501 1.08 33.67 -12.14
C GLN A 501 -0.28 33.51 -11.46
N PHE A 502 -0.50 32.39 -10.74
CA PHE A 502 -1.77 32.09 -10.07
C PHE A 502 -1.75 32.34 -8.56
N ALA A 503 -0.74 33.03 -8.02
CA ALA A 503 -0.75 33.39 -6.61
C ALA A 503 -1.94 34.29 -6.24
N THR A 504 -2.46 34.10 -5.03
CA THR A 504 -3.52 34.96 -4.50
C THR A 504 -3.02 36.40 -4.34
N LYS A 505 -3.77 37.35 -4.89
CA LYS A 505 -3.43 38.77 -4.90
C LYS A 505 -3.28 39.35 -3.49
N GLY A 506 -2.25 40.17 -3.28
CA GLY A 506 -1.95 40.85 -2.03
C GLY A 506 -1.20 39.99 -1.00
N THR A 507 -0.92 38.72 -1.29
CA THR A 507 -0.24 37.82 -0.34
C THR A 507 1.29 37.96 -0.40
N ALA A 508 1.99 37.47 0.61
CA ALA A 508 3.45 37.40 0.59
C ALA A 508 3.96 36.50 -0.54
N PHE A 509 3.23 35.41 -0.84
CA PHE A 509 3.63 34.46 -1.87
C PHE A 509 3.54 35.03 -3.29
N GLU A 510 2.62 35.97 -3.57
CA GLU A 510 2.56 36.67 -4.87
C GLU A 510 3.90 37.34 -5.24
N LYS A 511 4.68 37.78 -4.24
CA LYS A 511 5.96 38.45 -4.46
C LYS A 511 7.10 37.49 -4.79
N VAL A 512 6.92 36.19 -4.60
CA VAL A 512 7.91 35.16 -4.93
C VAL A 512 7.99 35.03 -6.44
N LYS A 513 9.16 35.31 -7.01
CA LYS A 513 9.41 35.13 -8.45
C LYS A 513 9.92 33.71 -8.69
N ILE A 514 9.17 32.93 -9.45
CA ILE A 514 9.57 31.59 -9.89
C ILE A 514 9.95 31.73 -11.36
N LEU A 515 11.20 32.14 -11.61
CA LEU A 515 11.70 32.42 -12.95
C LEU A 515 12.10 31.11 -13.64
N ARG A 516 11.63 30.93 -14.89
CA ARG A 516 12.05 29.85 -15.77
C ARG A 516 13.11 30.32 -16.77
N ASN A 517 13.69 29.38 -17.51
CA ASN A 517 14.60 29.73 -18.61
C ASN A 517 13.87 30.60 -19.66
N PRO A 518 14.62 31.44 -20.41
CA PRO A 518 14.05 32.22 -21.49
C PRO A 518 13.32 31.35 -22.53
N GLN A 519 12.28 31.92 -23.14
CA GLN A 519 11.48 31.25 -24.16
C GLN A 519 11.26 32.15 -25.38
N VAL A 520 11.23 31.53 -26.56
CA VAL A 520 10.71 32.15 -27.78
C VAL A 520 9.31 31.61 -28.02
N LEU A 521 8.33 32.49 -27.96
CA LEU A 521 6.92 32.17 -28.20
C LEU A 521 6.57 32.58 -29.62
N ILE A 522 5.96 31.69 -30.39
CA ILE A 522 5.51 31.93 -31.77
C ILE A 522 4.02 31.67 -31.81
N LYS A 523 3.24 32.63 -32.35
CA LYS A 523 1.79 32.48 -32.53
C LYS A 523 1.42 32.69 -33.98
N LEU A 524 0.90 31.64 -34.60
CA LEU A 524 0.43 31.64 -35.98
C LEU A 524 -1.09 31.81 -36.03
N GLY A 525 -1.56 32.45 -37.09
CA GLY A 525 -2.98 32.59 -37.37
C GLY A 525 -3.67 31.25 -37.59
N THR A 526 -5.00 31.29 -37.62
CA THR A 526 -5.85 30.10 -37.77
C THR A 526 -5.66 29.46 -39.15
N THR A 527 -5.57 28.14 -39.19
CA THR A 527 -5.48 27.34 -40.42
C THR A 527 -6.20 26.00 -40.26
N ASP A 528 -6.60 25.38 -41.38
CA ASP A 528 -7.11 24.01 -41.37
C ASP A 528 -5.97 23.04 -41.07
N ILE A 529 -5.97 22.51 -39.84
CA ILE A 529 -4.92 21.63 -39.33
C ILE A 529 -4.95 20.23 -39.93
N SER A 530 -6.05 19.82 -40.59
CA SER A 530 -6.15 18.51 -41.24
C SER A 530 -5.47 18.47 -42.61
N VAL A 531 -5.15 19.63 -43.17
CA VAL A 531 -4.52 19.77 -44.49
C VAL A 531 -3.16 20.43 -44.39
N ASN A 532 -3.01 21.47 -43.56
CA ASN A 532 -1.80 22.29 -43.54
C ASN A 532 -0.83 21.85 -42.45
N SER A 533 0.38 21.47 -42.87
CA SER A 533 1.53 21.37 -41.96
C SER A 533 1.97 22.75 -41.48
N VAL A 534 2.47 22.85 -40.26
CA VAL A 534 3.14 24.04 -39.74
C VAL A 534 4.63 23.74 -39.58
N VAL A 535 5.48 24.63 -40.07
CA VAL A 535 6.93 24.54 -39.84
C VAL A 535 7.41 25.85 -39.23
N ALA A 536 8.08 25.78 -38.08
CA ALA A 536 8.76 26.92 -37.46
C ALA A 536 10.27 26.66 -37.41
N THR A 537 11.05 27.68 -37.77
CA THR A 537 12.52 27.60 -37.77
C THR A 537 13.10 28.73 -36.91
N ILE A 538 13.96 28.35 -35.96
CA ILE A 538 14.66 29.24 -35.04
C ILE A 538 16.15 29.17 -35.39
N GLU A 539 16.65 30.21 -36.05
CA GLU A 539 18.05 30.35 -36.45
C GLU A 539 18.88 30.95 -35.30
N GLY A 540 20.06 30.40 -35.06
CA GLY A 540 20.84 30.73 -33.87
C GLY A 540 20.22 30.20 -32.58
N PHE A 541 19.49 29.08 -32.67
CA PHE A 541 19.00 28.34 -31.51
C PHE A 541 20.17 27.97 -30.61
N ARG A 542 20.00 28.23 -29.32
CA ARG A 542 20.94 27.85 -28.28
C ARG A 542 20.16 27.60 -26.99
N TYR A 543 20.46 26.48 -26.35
CA TYR A 543 19.97 26.16 -25.02
C TYR A 543 21.17 25.77 -24.16
N GLU A 544 21.92 26.77 -23.69
CA GLU A 544 23.06 26.60 -22.79
C GLU A 544 22.85 27.47 -21.53
N PRO A 545 21.98 27.03 -20.59
CA PRO A 545 21.79 27.73 -19.32
C PRO A 545 23.09 27.72 -18.51
N LEU A 546 23.23 28.70 -17.61
CA LEU A 546 24.37 28.75 -16.68
C LEU A 546 24.34 27.52 -15.76
N ASN A 547 25.49 26.86 -15.61
CA ASN A 547 25.66 25.81 -14.61
C ASN A 547 25.86 26.47 -13.24
N THR A 548 24.95 26.22 -12.31
CA THR A 548 24.99 26.79 -10.96
C THR A 548 25.56 25.82 -9.93
N GLN A 549 25.78 24.56 -10.30
CA GLN A 549 26.40 23.55 -9.43
C GLN A 549 27.94 23.58 -9.46
N ARG A 550 28.54 24.11 -10.54
CA ARG A 550 30.00 24.17 -10.74
C ARG A 550 30.46 25.61 -10.91
N VAL A 551 30.83 26.25 -9.82
CA VAL A 551 31.07 27.71 -9.73
C VAL A 551 32.50 28.03 -9.33
N SER A 552 33.05 27.30 -8.35
CA SER A 552 34.39 27.55 -7.82
C SER A 552 35.47 27.06 -8.78
N SER A 553 36.59 27.78 -8.83
CA SER A 553 37.79 27.40 -9.57
C SER A 553 38.98 27.23 -8.61
N GLY A 554 39.94 26.41 -8.97
CA GLY A 554 41.11 26.05 -8.17
C GLY A 554 41.46 24.56 -8.23
N LYS A 555 42.70 24.22 -7.87
CA LYS A 555 43.17 22.82 -7.82
C LYS A 555 42.47 22.08 -6.67
N LEU A 556 41.90 20.92 -6.95
CA LEU A 556 41.28 20.05 -5.96
C LEU A 556 42.28 18.99 -5.46
N SER A 557 42.33 18.77 -4.15
CA SER A 557 42.99 17.60 -3.55
C SER A 557 42.02 16.42 -3.44
N SER A 558 42.55 15.20 -3.35
CA SER A 558 41.74 14.02 -3.03
C SER A 558 41.17 14.14 -1.60
N PRO A 559 39.91 13.77 -1.38
CA PRO A 559 39.29 13.82 -0.04
C PRO A 559 40.07 12.99 0.98
N LEU A 560 40.34 13.58 2.14
CA LEU A 560 41.04 12.96 3.26
C LEU A 560 40.06 12.46 4.33
N HIS A 561 40.49 11.49 5.14
CA HIS A 561 39.70 10.89 6.24
C HIS A 561 38.34 10.33 5.77
N ALA A 562 38.29 9.79 4.55
CA ALA A 562 37.11 9.15 4.00
C ALA A 562 36.95 7.75 4.64
N GLU A 563 35.95 7.60 5.51
CA GLU A 563 35.71 6.35 6.23
C GLU A 563 34.24 6.20 6.65
N VAL A 564 33.87 4.99 7.06
CA VAL A 564 32.63 4.73 7.81
C VAL A 564 33.01 4.29 9.22
N SER A 565 32.97 5.24 10.16
CA SER A 565 33.23 4.95 11.59
C SER A 565 32.19 3.99 12.19
N ASP A 566 32.53 3.32 13.30
CA ASP A 566 31.64 2.33 13.96
C ASP A 566 30.26 2.86 14.36
N LYS A 567 30.17 4.15 14.70
CA LYS A 567 28.90 4.85 15.03
C LYS A 567 28.03 5.15 13.79
N ASN A 568 28.61 5.10 12.60
CA ASN A 568 27.98 5.40 11.31
C ASN A 568 27.73 4.13 10.49
N ARG A 569 27.94 2.96 11.10
CA ARG A 569 27.89 1.64 10.48
C ARG A 569 26.79 0.85 11.15
N GLU A 570 25.73 0.49 10.44
CA GLU A 570 24.65 -0.33 10.98
C GLU A 570 24.46 -1.59 10.13
N ALA A 571 23.49 -2.44 10.49
CA ALA A 571 23.22 -3.68 9.76
C ALA A 571 22.76 -3.43 8.32
N TYR A 572 22.02 -2.35 8.09
CA TYR A 572 21.38 -2.06 6.80
C TYR A 572 21.72 -0.68 6.23
N THR A 573 22.58 0.07 6.92
CA THR A 573 22.97 1.42 6.51
C THR A 573 24.46 1.66 6.73
N LEU A 574 25.05 2.49 5.87
CA LEU A 574 26.41 2.98 5.97
C LEU A 574 26.40 4.49 5.73
N LYS A 575 27.05 5.25 6.61
CA LYS A 575 27.15 6.70 6.49
C LYS A 575 28.62 7.15 6.42
N PRO A 576 29.24 7.12 5.23
CA PRO A 576 30.58 7.67 5.05
C PRO A 576 30.68 9.13 5.45
N THR A 577 31.85 9.50 5.96
CA THR A 577 32.25 10.87 6.31
C THR A 577 33.65 11.15 5.80
N TRP A 578 33.94 12.41 5.48
CA TRP A 578 35.25 12.86 5.02
C TRP A 578 35.52 14.32 5.43
N SER A 579 36.76 14.77 5.27
CA SER A 579 37.13 16.17 5.47
C SER A 579 36.74 17.04 4.27
N LYS A 580 36.38 18.30 4.55
CA LYS A 580 36.10 19.30 3.51
C LYS A 580 37.35 19.53 2.65
N VAL A 581 37.17 19.61 1.33
CA VAL A 581 38.21 19.94 0.35
C VAL A 581 38.05 21.40 -0.07
N ASP A 582 39.14 22.16 -0.08
CA ASP A 582 39.15 23.55 -0.53
C ASP A 582 38.80 23.64 -2.02
N HIS A 583 38.08 24.70 -2.41
CA HIS A 583 37.58 24.94 -3.78
C HIS A 583 36.57 23.90 -4.32
N ALA A 584 36.17 22.90 -3.53
CA ALA A 584 35.12 21.95 -3.92
C ALA A 584 33.74 22.61 -3.86
N ASP A 585 32.96 22.49 -4.95
CA ASP A 585 31.55 22.88 -4.97
C ASP A 585 30.67 21.75 -4.40
N PHE A 586 31.01 20.50 -4.70
CA PHE A 586 30.35 19.29 -4.20
C PHE A 586 31.28 18.06 -4.28
N TYR A 587 30.77 16.92 -3.84
CA TYR A 587 31.45 15.62 -3.90
C TYR A 587 30.68 14.61 -4.73
N GLU A 588 31.41 13.62 -5.24
CA GLU A 588 30.87 12.46 -5.93
C GLU A 588 31.33 11.18 -5.26
N ILE A 589 30.43 10.20 -5.17
CA ILE A 589 30.72 8.86 -4.68
C ILE A 589 30.33 7.85 -5.78
N ASP A 590 31.27 7.02 -6.22
CA ASP A 590 30.91 5.77 -6.90
C ASP A 590 30.61 4.69 -5.84
N PHE A 591 29.42 4.14 -5.91
CA PHE A 591 28.97 3.07 -5.04
C PHE A 591 28.22 2.02 -5.86
N ASN A 592 28.72 0.78 -5.86
CA ASN A 592 28.18 -0.32 -6.66
C ASN A 592 28.02 0.02 -8.15
N GLY A 593 28.98 0.75 -8.73
CA GLY A 593 28.98 1.14 -10.15
C GLY A 593 28.00 2.25 -10.50
N MET A 594 27.44 2.94 -9.49
CA MET A 594 26.55 4.07 -9.66
C MET A 594 27.15 5.34 -9.09
N LEU A 595 27.13 6.42 -9.88
CA LEU A 595 27.66 7.72 -9.50
C LEU A 595 26.64 8.54 -8.72
N TYR A 596 26.85 8.72 -7.43
CA TYR A 596 26.15 9.67 -6.59
C TYR A 596 26.84 11.03 -6.69
N THR A 597 26.13 12.08 -7.09
CA THR A 597 26.70 13.40 -7.37
C THR A 597 25.97 14.51 -6.63
N THR A 598 26.47 15.74 -6.78
CA THR A 598 25.97 16.98 -6.17
C THR A 598 25.87 16.93 -4.65
N ILE A 599 26.65 16.06 -3.99
CA ILE A 599 26.68 15.93 -2.53
C ILE A 599 27.35 17.19 -1.95
N LYS A 600 26.58 18.07 -1.32
CA LYS A 600 27.09 19.34 -0.77
C LYS A 600 27.64 19.21 0.67
N ASP A 601 27.22 18.17 1.37
CA ASP A 601 27.71 17.83 2.70
C ASP A 601 29.00 16.98 2.61
N THR A 602 29.68 16.80 3.74
CA THR A 602 30.82 15.86 3.86
C THR A 602 30.38 14.49 4.38
N THR A 603 29.15 14.09 4.06
CA THR A 603 28.55 12.82 4.42
C THR A 603 27.34 12.53 3.53
N LEU A 604 27.04 11.25 3.31
CA LEU A 604 25.81 10.78 2.68
C LEU A 604 25.40 9.46 3.33
N LEU A 605 24.11 9.28 3.60
CA LEU A 605 23.58 8.00 4.11
C LEU A 605 23.26 7.09 2.94
N PHE A 606 23.76 5.85 2.99
CA PHE A 606 23.37 4.76 2.12
C PHE A 606 22.56 3.77 2.95
N ASP A 607 21.36 3.42 2.48
CA ASP A 607 20.42 2.52 3.15
C ASP A 607 20.03 1.34 2.24
N GLY A 608 19.16 0.45 2.74
CA GLY A 608 18.73 -0.73 2.00
C GLY A 608 19.86 -1.73 1.71
N LEU A 609 20.92 -1.69 2.50
CA LEU A 609 22.07 -2.58 2.36
C LEU A 609 21.78 -3.93 3.02
N THR A 610 22.56 -4.95 2.65
CA THR A 610 22.53 -6.27 3.31
C THR A 610 23.46 -6.29 4.53
N ALA A 611 23.04 -6.95 5.61
CA ALA A 611 23.85 -7.14 6.82
C ALA A 611 25.10 -8.00 6.55
N GLU A 612 26.15 -7.81 7.37
CA GLU A 612 27.44 -8.52 7.27
C GLU A 612 28.08 -8.54 5.88
N THR A 613 27.76 -7.54 5.04
CA THR A 613 28.16 -7.51 3.64
C THR A 613 29.25 -6.46 3.44
N PRO A 614 30.39 -6.81 2.82
CA PRO A 614 31.44 -5.86 2.52
C PRO A 614 31.06 -4.98 1.33
N TYR A 615 31.29 -3.69 1.46
CA TYR A 615 31.07 -2.69 0.41
C TYR A 615 32.34 -1.86 0.16
N SER A 616 32.49 -1.38 -1.07
CA SER A 616 33.57 -0.48 -1.50
C SER A 616 32.99 0.84 -2.01
N PHE A 617 33.68 1.93 -1.70
CA PHE A 617 33.32 3.28 -2.09
C PHE A 617 34.51 3.95 -2.76
N GLN A 618 34.26 4.76 -3.79
CA GLN A 618 35.23 5.70 -4.34
C GLN A 618 34.67 7.12 -4.19
N LEU A 619 35.42 8.05 -3.60
CA LEU A 619 34.99 9.42 -3.32
C LEU A 619 35.92 10.44 -4.00
N ARG A 620 35.36 11.50 -4.61
CA ARG A 620 36.15 12.63 -5.15
C ARG A 620 35.46 13.98 -4.93
N ALA A 621 36.25 15.05 -4.98
CA ALA A 621 35.74 16.42 -4.97
C ALA A 621 35.54 16.94 -6.41
N VAL A 622 34.60 17.86 -6.61
CA VAL A 622 34.25 18.42 -7.93
C VAL A 622 34.08 19.93 -7.84
N ASN A 623 34.53 20.64 -8.88
CA ASN A 623 34.29 22.07 -9.07
C ASN A 623 34.15 22.42 -10.57
N LYS A 624 34.25 23.70 -10.93
CA LYS A 624 34.18 24.16 -12.33
C LYS A 624 35.32 23.67 -13.22
N ASP A 625 36.51 23.48 -12.67
CA ASP A 625 37.72 23.15 -13.42
C ASP A 625 37.89 21.63 -13.62
N GLY A 626 37.12 20.81 -12.88
CA GLY A 626 37.12 19.35 -13.02
C GLY A 626 36.81 18.64 -11.70
N HIS A 627 37.52 17.55 -11.45
CA HIS A 627 37.42 16.76 -10.23
C HIS A 627 38.82 16.35 -9.74
N SER A 628 38.95 16.01 -8.45
CA SER A 628 40.17 15.37 -7.94
C SER A 628 40.25 13.88 -8.31
N ASP A 629 41.39 13.25 -7.98
CA ASP A 629 41.53 11.78 -8.04
C ASP A 629 40.63 11.10 -7.00
N TRP A 630 40.21 9.87 -7.29
CA TRP A 630 39.38 9.06 -6.40
C TRP A 630 40.14 8.64 -5.13
N THR A 631 39.49 8.79 -3.98
CA THR A 631 39.87 8.16 -2.70
C THR A 631 39.01 6.92 -2.49
N GLU A 632 39.64 5.74 -2.40
CA GLU A 632 38.91 4.49 -2.13
C GLU A 632 38.89 4.13 -0.64
N PHE A 633 37.77 3.59 -0.17
CA PHE A 633 37.67 3.00 1.18
C PHE A 633 36.61 1.88 1.20
N LYS A 634 36.72 0.99 2.18
CA LYS A 634 35.87 -0.20 2.33
C LYS A 634 35.33 -0.30 3.75
N THR A 635 34.16 -0.91 3.89
CA THR A 635 33.58 -1.24 5.20
C THR A 635 32.60 -2.40 5.05
N THR A 636 32.24 -3.04 6.16
CA THR A 636 31.27 -4.13 6.22
C THR A 636 30.15 -3.73 7.16
N THR A 637 28.90 -3.83 6.72
CA THR A 637 27.72 -3.61 7.57
C THR A 637 27.76 -4.49 8.83
N LYS A 638 27.08 -4.06 9.90
CA LYS A 638 26.98 -4.87 11.13
C LYS A 638 26.13 -6.12 10.89
N SER A 639 26.16 -7.06 11.84
CA SER A 639 25.21 -8.17 11.87
C SER A 639 23.79 -7.66 12.11
N ASN A 640 22.81 -8.39 11.56
CA ASN A 640 21.41 -8.10 11.83
C ASN A 640 21.13 -8.34 13.32
N PRO A 641 20.79 -7.31 14.11
CA PRO A 641 20.60 -7.44 15.55
C PRO A 641 19.42 -8.36 15.92
N LEU A 642 18.46 -8.56 15.01
CA LEU A 642 17.27 -9.38 15.19
C LEU A 642 17.31 -10.70 14.41
N GLN A 643 18.46 -11.09 13.85
CA GLN A 643 18.60 -12.29 12.99
C GLN A 643 18.03 -13.57 13.62
N PHE A 644 18.15 -13.69 14.94
CA PHE A 644 17.73 -14.86 15.70
C PHE A 644 16.53 -14.59 16.59
N ALA A 645 15.85 -13.45 16.42
CA ALA A 645 14.61 -13.17 17.11
C ALA A 645 13.49 -14.09 16.58
N ILE A 646 12.75 -14.70 17.49
CA ILE A 646 11.60 -15.55 17.21
C ILE A 646 10.40 -14.64 16.95
N HIS A 647 9.70 -14.89 15.84
CA HIS A 647 8.54 -14.11 15.40
C HIS A 647 7.24 -14.87 15.73
N ASP A 648 6.09 -14.20 15.56
CA ASP A 648 4.74 -14.76 15.74
C ASP A 648 4.47 -15.34 17.15
N ILE A 649 5.11 -14.74 18.16
CA ILE A 649 4.91 -15.11 19.56
C ILE A 649 3.49 -14.73 19.97
N LEU A 650 2.73 -15.70 20.48
CA LEU A 650 1.45 -15.42 21.12
C LEU A 650 1.65 -15.31 22.61
N ALA A 651 1.12 -14.25 23.22
CA ALA A 651 1.23 -14.02 24.65
C ALA A 651 -0.14 -13.89 25.32
N GLN A 652 -0.19 -14.29 26.59
CA GLN A 652 -1.34 -14.06 27.46
C GLN A 652 -0.87 -13.45 28.77
N SER A 653 -1.56 -12.41 29.22
CA SER A 653 -1.35 -11.78 30.51
C SER A 653 -2.45 -12.17 31.49
N THR A 654 -2.08 -12.44 32.74
CA THR A 654 -3.05 -12.60 33.84
C THR A 654 -3.58 -11.25 34.35
N ALA A 655 -2.87 -10.15 34.07
CA ALA A 655 -3.39 -8.81 34.29
C ALA A 655 -4.31 -8.41 33.13
N GLN A 656 -5.38 -7.68 33.44
CA GLN A 656 -6.27 -7.15 32.42
C GLN A 656 -5.52 -6.11 31.57
N ASP A 657 -5.61 -6.23 30.24
CA ASP A 657 -5.04 -5.27 29.31
C ASP A 657 -5.90 -4.00 29.19
N GLN A 658 -5.26 -2.91 28.79
CA GLN A 658 -5.92 -1.69 28.37
C GLN A 658 -6.48 -1.88 26.95
N GLU A 659 -7.73 -1.46 26.75
CA GLU A 659 -8.36 -1.46 25.43
C GLU A 659 -7.52 -0.67 24.42
N GLU A 660 -7.29 -1.24 23.23
CA GLU A 660 -6.41 -0.74 22.16
C GLU A 660 -4.89 -0.77 22.49
N SER A 661 -4.49 -1.48 23.55
CA SER A 661 -3.10 -1.65 23.96
C SER A 661 -2.87 -3.05 24.55
N GLU A 662 -3.39 -4.05 23.85
CA GLU A 662 -3.36 -5.47 24.20
C GLU A 662 -1.94 -6.08 24.15
N ILE A 663 -1.76 -7.24 24.79
CA ILE A 663 -0.44 -7.88 24.97
C ILE A 663 0.27 -8.26 23.66
N ASP A 664 -0.45 -8.44 22.55
CA ASP A 664 0.13 -8.70 21.22
C ASP A 664 1.03 -7.55 20.75
N LYS A 665 0.74 -6.31 21.16
CA LYS A 665 1.57 -5.12 20.88
C LYS A 665 2.95 -5.16 21.53
N LEU A 666 3.20 -6.11 22.42
CA LEU A 666 4.53 -6.31 22.99
C LEU A 666 5.38 -7.25 22.11
N PHE A 667 4.83 -7.88 21.07
CA PHE A 667 5.51 -8.92 20.29
C PHE A 667 5.33 -8.74 18.76
N ASP A 668 4.87 -7.57 18.32
CA ASP A 668 4.48 -7.31 16.93
C ASP A 668 5.62 -6.77 16.05
N PHE A 669 6.83 -6.61 16.61
CA PHE A 669 8.00 -6.03 15.96
C PHE A 669 7.77 -4.58 15.50
N ASP A 670 6.79 -3.88 16.08
CA ASP A 670 6.50 -2.47 15.87
C ASP A 670 6.72 -1.69 17.16
N GLU A 671 7.96 -1.19 17.32
CA GLU A 671 8.37 -0.38 18.46
C GLU A 671 7.55 0.94 18.65
N GLY A 672 6.68 1.30 17.70
CA GLY A 672 5.74 2.41 17.79
C GLY A 672 4.44 2.05 18.55
N ASN A 673 4.07 0.77 18.57
CA ASN A 673 2.95 0.27 19.35
C ASN A 673 3.35 0.08 20.82
N ILE A 674 2.35 0.05 21.69
CA ILE A 674 2.56 -0.06 23.14
C ILE A 674 1.53 -1.01 23.72
N TRP A 675 2.01 -2.02 24.44
CA TRP A 675 1.18 -2.76 25.38
C TRP A 675 1.08 -2.00 26.71
N HIS A 676 -0.10 -2.02 27.32
CA HIS A 676 -0.32 -1.50 28.67
C HIS A 676 -1.39 -2.30 29.41
N THR A 677 -1.15 -2.65 30.67
CA THR A 677 -2.21 -3.18 31.56
C THR A 677 -3.25 -2.10 31.90
N LYS A 678 -4.50 -2.47 32.16
CA LYS A 678 -5.63 -1.56 32.32
C LYS A 678 -5.39 -0.43 33.32
N TRP A 679 -5.62 0.81 32.89
CA TRP A 679 -5.51 1.98 33.77
C TRP A 679 -6.44 1.91 34.99
N GLY A 680 -5.96 2.46 36.11
CA GLY A 680 -6.73 2.52 37.36
C GLY A 680 -6.88 1.18 38.10
N THR A 681 -6.36 0.08 37.54
CA THR A 681 -6.39 -1.26 38.16
C THR A 681 -4.97 -1.69 38.49
N LYS A 682 -4.72 -2.10 39.74
CA LYS A 682 -3.41 -2.63 40.14
C LYS A 682 -3.17 -3.98 39.45
N ALA A 683 -2.13 -4.06 38.61
CA ALA A 683 -1.80 -5.27 37.85
C ALA A 683 -0.82 -6.20 38.59
N VAL A 684 0.16 -5.66 39.31
CA VAL A 684 1.22 -6.44 39.96
C VAL A 684 0.73 -7.13 41.25
N PRO A 685 1.07 -8.42 41.50
CA PRO A 685 1.85 -9.31 40.64
C PRO A 685 1.01 -9.92 39.52
N PHE A 686 1.64 -10.19 38.38
CA PHE A 686 1.01 -10.87 37.24
C PHE A 686 2.02 -11.72 36.46
N ASP A 687 1.51 -12.73 35.78
CA ASP A 687 2.22 -13.56 34.82
C ASP A 687 1.93 -13.14 33.37
N VAL A 688 2.96 -13.19 32.52
CA VAL A 688 2.86 -13.21 31.05
C VAL A 688 3.34 -14.57 30.57
N VAL A 689 2.51 -15.31 29.84
CA VAL A 689 2.84 -16.61 29.26
C VAL A 689 2.94 -16.46 27.75
N MET A 690 4.13 -16.74 27.21
CA MET A 690 4.47 -16.70 25.79
C MET A 690 4.43 -18.12 25.22
N ASP A 691 3.75 -18.31 24.09
CA ASP A 691 3.88 -19.47 23.18
C ASP A 691 4.71 -19.03 21.97
N LEU A 692 5.91 -19.59 21.86
CA LEU A 692 6.85 -19.31 20.77
C LEU A 692 6.48 -20.01 19.47
N LYS A 693 5.39 -20.80 19.45
CA LYS A 693 4.88 -21.67 18.37
C LYS A 693 5.79 -22.83 17.99
N THR A 694 7.09 -22.62 18.07
CA THR A 694 8.16 -23.57 17.79
C THR A 694 8.92 -23.88 19.08
N ILE A 695 9.51 -25.08 19.16
CA ILE A 695 10.49 -25.44 20.18
C ILE A 695 11.84 -24.88 19.72
N ASN A 696 12.47 -24.06 20.57
CA ASN A 696 13.72 -23.37 20.27
C ASN A 696 14.74 -23.61 21.36
N GLN A 697 16.03 -23.65 21.00
CA GLN A 697 17.09 -23.49 21.98
C GLN A 697 17.21 -21.99 22.33
N LEU A 698 16.81 -21.59 23.53
CA LEU A 698 16.68 -20.18 23.91
C LEU A 698 18.04 -19.55 24.26
N ASP A 699 18.30 -18.35 23.74
CA ASP A 699 19.51 -17.57 24.07
C ASP A 699 19.20 -16.56 25.18
N LYS A 700 18.33 -15.60 24.85
CA LYS A 700 17.96 -14.47 25.72
C LYS A 700 16.62 -13.90 25.30
N PHE A 701 16.11 -12.96 26.07
CA PHE A 701 15.09 -12.03 25.58
C PHE A 701 15.45 -10.59 25.92
N GLN A 702 14.95 -9.67 25.11
CA GLN A 702 15.12 -8.23 25.26
C GLN A 702 13.77 -7.57 25.46
N TYR A 703 13.58 -6.89 26.59
CA TYR A 703 12.39 -6.10 26.88
C TYR A 703 12.69 -4.61 26.66
N LEU A 704 11.86 -3.96 25.83
CA LEU A 704 11.94 -2.54 25.49
C LEU A 704 10.86 -1.78 26.27
N PRO A 705 11.25 -0.99 27.30
CA PRO A 705 10.28 -0.19 28.03
C PRO A 705 9.70 0.95 27.18
N ARG A 706 8.58 1.53 27.64
CA ARG A 706 8.09 2.82 27.14
C ARG A 706 9.14 3.91 27.32
N SER A 707 9.24 4.80 26.33
CA SER A 707 10.12 5.98 26.41
C SER A 707 9.73 6.89 27.58
N GLY A 708 10.72 7.53 28.22
CA GLY A 708 10.47 8.52 29.27
C GLY A 708 10.15 7.97 30.66
N ARG A 709 10.50 6.70 30.94
CA ARG A 709 10.29 6.04 32.26
C ARG A 709 8.81 5.99 32.66
N GLY A 710 7.97 5.72 31.66
CA GLY A 710 6.52 5.68 31.82
C GLY A 710 6.05 4.62 32.82
N ASN A 711 4.84 4.84 33.31
CA ASN A 711 4.13 3.85 34.12
C ASN A 711 4.10 2.48 33.42
N GLY A 712 4.27 1.41 34.18
CA GLY A 712 4.25 0.03 33.71
C GLY A 712 5.60 -0.61 33.40
N THR A 713 6.72 0.12 33.50
CA THR A 713 8.06 -0.45 33.28
C THR A 713 8.32 -1.62 34.24
N LEU A 714 8.62 -2.80 33.71
CA LEU A 714 8.91 -4.01 34.51
C LEU A 714 10.24 -3.86 35.25
N LEU A 715 10.25 -4.16 36.55
CA LEU A 715 11.43 -3.96 37.41
C LEU A 715 11.96 -5.27 37.99
N LYS A 716 11.10 -6.13 38.55
CA LYS A 716 11.54 -7.38 39.18
C LYS A 716 10.59 -8.52 38.90
N GLY A 717 11.13 -9.74 38.83
CA GLY A 717 10.33 -10.94 38.63
C GLY A 717 11.16 -12.20 38.42
N LYS A 718 10.49 -13.26 37.99
CA LYS A 718 11.09 -14.55 37.65
C LYS A 718 10.71 -14.99 36.24
N VAL A 719 11.57 -15.78 35.64
CA VAL A 719 11.38 -16.37 34.31
C VAL A 719 11.31 -17.89 34.47
N TYR A 720 10.36 -18.50 33.77
CA TYR A 720 10.20 -19.95 33.67
C TYR A 720 10.10 -20.36 32.21
N TYR A 721 10.41 -21.62 31.92
CA TYR A 721 10.21 -22.21 30.59
C TYR A 721 9.52 -23.57 30.67
N SER A 722 8.89 -23.97 29.57
CA SER A 722 8.14 -25.23 29.47
C SER A 722 8.03 -25.72 28.02
N ASN A 723 7.79 -27.02 27.84
CA ASN A 723 7.43 -27.61 26.54
C ASN A 723 5.92 -27.93 26.42
N ASP A 724 5.20 -27.99 27.54
CA ASP A 724 3.82 -28.49 27.63
C ASP A 724 2.84 -27.50 28.29
N ARG A 725 3.33 -26.35 28.80
CA ARG A 725 2.58 -25.32 29.55
C ARG A 725 2.07 -25.80 30.94
N GLU A 726 2.29 -27.04 31.31
CA GLU A 726 1.89 -27.62 32.60
C GLU A 726 3.08 -27.71 33.55
N THR A 727 4.20 -28.24 33.05
CA THR A 727 5.45 -28.41 33.79
C THR A 727 6.36 -27.22 33.53
N TRP A 728 6.59 -26.40 34.57
CA TRP A 728 7.40 -25.19 34.49
C TRP A 728 8.74 -25.35 35.20
N THR A 729 9.83 -25.01 34.51
CA THR A 729 11.19 -25.01 35.08
C THR A 729 11.65 -23.57 35.33
N ASP A 730 12.21 -23.28 36.51
CA ASP A 730 12.78 -21.97 36.87
C ASP A 730 14.02 -21.68 36.01
N ALA A 731 14.03 -20.54 35.31
CA ALA A 731 15.12 -20.07 34.46
C ALA A 731 15.96 -18.97 35.14
N GLY A 732 15.52 -18.42 36.27
CA GLY A 732 16.17 -17.35 37.01
C GLY A 732 15.26 -16.16 37.31
N ALA A 733 15.83 -15.17 38.00
CA ALA A 733 15.16 -13.92 38.34
C ALA A 733 15.79 -12.74 37.60
N PHE A 734 15.00 -11.67 37.41
CA PHE A 734 15.50 -10.40 36.90
C PHE A 734 15.24 -9.27 37.90
N GLU A 735 16.16 -8.30 37.91
CA GLU A 735 16.03 -7.04 38.63
C GLU A 735 16.65 -5.93 37.76
N TRP A 736 15.83 -4.99 37.31
CA TRP A 736 16.20 -3.96 36.35
C TRP A 736 16.00 -2.56 36.89
N ALA A 737 16.88 -1.65 36.46
CA ALA A 737 16.75 -0.23 36.78
C ALA A 737 15.56 0.41 36.05
N ASN A 738 14.89 1.36 36.70
CA ASN A 738 13.82 2.18 36.12
C ASN A 738 14.39 3.21 35.13
N THR A 739 14.76 2.72 33.94
CA THR A 739 15.20 3.50 32.78
C THR A 739 14.54 2.95 31.52
N ASP A 740 14.49 3.76 30.47
CA ASP A 740 14.00 3.36 29.14
C ASP A 740 15.03 2.59 28.30
N ALA A 741 16.20 2.28 28.86
CA ALA A 741 17.18 1.41 28.21
C ALA A 741 16.63 -0.03 28.08
N VAL A 742 16.99 -0.69 26.99
CA VAL A 742 16.68 -2.12 26.72
C VAL A 742 17.13 -2.97 27.91
N LYS A 743 16.24 -3.86 28.36
CA LYS A 743 16.52 -4.82 29.42
C LYS A 743 16.79 -6.17 28.78
N VAL A 744 17.79 -6.89 29.29
CA VAL A 744 18.17 -8.20 28.77
C VAL A 744 18.03 -9.24 29.89
N PHE A 745 17.49 -10.40 29.54
CA PHE A 745 17.55 -11.61 30.37
C PHE A 745 18.17 -12.73 29.56
N ASP A 746 19.26 -13.30 30.07
CA ASP A 746 19.98 -14.39 29.40
C ASP A 746 19.57 -15.75 30.00
N PHE A 747 19.27 -16.72 29.14
CA PHE A 747 19.02 -18.10 29.57
C PHE A 747 20.35 -18.84 29.71
N ALA A 748 20.91 -18.83 30.93
CA ALA A 748 22.27 -19.32 31.20
C ALA A 748 22.56 -20.77 30.74
N SER A 749 21.55 -21.64 30.70
CA SER A 749 21.69 -23.05 30.29
C SER A 749 21.27 -23.33 28.85
N HIS A 750 20.84 -22.31 28.11
CA HIS A 750 20.28 -22.43 26.76
C HIS A 750 19.24 -23.56 26.62
N PRO A 751 18.14 -23.53 27.39
CA PRO A 751 17.16 -24.60 27.42
C PRO A 751 16.40 -24.71 26.08
N SER A 752 15.99 -25.92 25.74
CA SER A 752 15.05 -26.16 24.66
C SER A 752 13.62 -26.04 25.18
N ALA A 753 12.87 -25.06 24.68
CA ALA A 753 11.52 -24.75 25.16
C ALA A 753 10.62 -24.18 24.06
N ARG A 754 9.30 -24.37 24.20
CA ARG A 754 8.27 -23.70 23.41
C ARG A 754 7.59 -22.56 24.15
N PHE A 755 7.48 -22.66 25.47
CA PHE A 755 6.78 -21.69 26.29
C PHE A 755 7.73 -20.98 27.25
N ILE A 756 7.51 -19.69 27.44
CA ILE A 756 8.18 -18.88 28.47
C ILE A 756 7.10 -18.26 29.35
N LYS A 757 7.31 -18.23 30.66
CA LYS A 757 6.46 -17.48 31.59
C LYS A 757 7.28 -16.46 32.35
N LEU A 758 6.86 -15.21 32.27
CA LEU A 758 7.41 -14.08 33.02
C LEU A 758 6.50 -13.77 34.21
N SER A 759 6.93 -14.09 35.42
CA SER A 759 6.21 -13.77 36.66
C SER A 759 6.72 -12.45 37.22
N VAL A 760 5.98 -11.37 36.96
CA VAL A 760 6.33 -10.00 37.35
C VAL A 760 5.91 -9.73 38.79
N ALA A 761 6.90 -9.40 39.63
CA ALA A 761 6.72 -9.12 41.06
C ALA A 761 6.76 -7.62 41.38
N GLU A 762 7.44 -6.80 40.58
CA GLU A 762 7.51 -5.35 40.75
C GLU A 762 7.56 -4.65 39.39
N ALA A 763 6.77 -3.57 39.24
CA ALA A 763 6.79 -2.70 38.07
C ALA A 763 6.37 -1.28 38.47
N VAL A 764 6.84 -0.29 37.70
CA VAL A 764 6.58 1.14 37.98
C VAL A 764 5.06 1.36 38.03
N GLY A 765 4.60 2.02 39.10
CA GLY A 765 3.19 2.36 39.32
C GLY A 765 2.25 1.17 39.57
N ASN A 766 2.76 -0.06 39.67
CA ASN A 766 2.00 -1.32 39.72
C ASN A 766 1.21 -1.67 38.44
N PHE A 767 1.70 -1.23 37.29
CA PHE A 767 1.19 -1.61 35.97
C PHE A 767 2.23 -2.45 35.22
N GLY A 768 1.85 -3.14 34.16
CA GLY A 768 2.76 -3.66 33.13
C GLY A 768 2.63 -2.83 31.84
N SER A 769 3.74 -2.56 31.16
CA SER A 769 3.76 -1.93 29.84
C SER A 769 5.06 -2.21 29.10
N GLY A 770 5.08 -1.99 27.78
CA GLY A 770 6.27 -2.12 26.95
C GLY A 770 6.02 -1.70 25.52
N ARG A 771 7.10 -1.40 24.79
CA ARG A 771 7.07 -1.22 23.34
C ARG A 771 7.28 -2.54 22.61
N GLU A 772 8.14 -3.41 23.17
CA GLU A 772 8.50 -4.67 22.52
C GLU A 772 9.15 -5.66 23.50
N LEU A 773 9.08 -6.95 23.19
CA LEU A 773 9.82 -8.03 23.84
C LEU A 773 10.28 -9.06 22.81
N TYR A 774 11.54 -8.95 22.38
CA TYR A 774 12.16 -9.89 21.46
C TYR A 774 12.69 -11.11 22.20
N VAL A 775 12.30 -12.33 21.82
CA VAL A 775 12.90 -13.58 22.30
C VAL A 775 13.86 -14.12 21.26
N PHE A 776 15.07 -14.50 21.66
CA PHE A 776 16.12 -14.96 20.74
C PHE A 776 16.39 -16.44 20.94
N LYS A 777 16.62 -17.14 19.82
CA LYS A 777 17.22 -18.48 19.83
C LYS A 777 18.74 -18.41 19.71
N VAL A 778 19.41 -19.47 20.15
CA VAL A 778 20.86 -19.62 20.01
C VAL A 778 21.22 -19.65 18.51
N PRO A 779 22.20 -18.83 18.06
CA PRO A 779 22.64 -18.82 16.67
C PRO A 779 22.99 -20.21 16.15
N GLY A 780 22.53 -20.54 14.94
CA GLY A 780 22.82 -21.82 14.27
C GLY A 780 21.96 -23.01 14.74
N THR A 781 21.02 -22.81 15.66
CA THR A 781 20.11 -23.88 16.12
C THR A 781 18.83 -23.93 15.29
N GLU A 782 18.30 -25.13 15.08
CA GLU A 782 17.03 -25.32 14.37
C GLU A 782 15.84 -25.02 15.30
N SER A 783 14.78 -24.50 14.70
CA SER A 783 13.48 -24.32 15.36
C SER A 783 12.57 -25.44 14.89
N TYR A 784 11.99 -26.18 15.83
CA TYR A 784 11.10 -27.30 15.51
C TYR A 784 9.65 -26.85 15.66
N LEU A 785 8.84 -27.01 14.61
CA LEU A 785 7.41 -26.70 14.63
C LEU A 785 6.62 -27.98 14.99
N PRO A 786 6.02 -28.09 16.19
CA PRO A 786 5.24 -29.28 16.53
C PRO A 786 4.08 -29.46 15.56
N GLY A 787 3.93 -30.67 15.04
CA GLY A 787 2.90 -31.04 14.04
C GLY A 787 3.35 -30.94 12.58
N ASP A 788 4.52 -30.34 12.30
CA ASP A 788 5.12 -30.31 10.97
C ASP A 788 5.92 -31.61 10.79
N ILE A 789 5.25 -32.64 10.28
CA ILE A 789 5.82 -33.99 10.20
C ILE A 789 6.59 -34.22 8.90
N ASN A 790 6.34 -33.38 7.89
CA ASN A 790 7.02 -33.44 6.60
C ASN A 790 8.25 -32.50 6.51
N ASN A 791 8.44 -31.62 7.51
CA ASN A 791 9.50 -30.61 7.65
C ASN A 791 9.46 -29.50 6.59
N ASP A 792 8.29 -29.14 6.07
CA ASP A 792 8.12 -28.05 5.12
C ASP A 792 7.91 -26.67 5.80
N ARG A 793 7.90 -26.66 7.14
CA ARG A 793 7.71 -25.49 8.03
C ARG A 793 6.31 -24.92 8.02
N LEU A 794 5.33 -25.67 7.54
CA LEU A 794 3.91 -25.33 7.58
C LEU A 794 3.17 -26.36 8.45
N ILE A 795 1.93 -26.00 8.82
CA ILE A 795 0.97 -26.98 9.33
C ILE A 795 -0.20 -26.94 8.38
N ASP A 796 -0.34 -27.96 7.56
CA ASP A 796 -1.38 -28.01 6.54
C ASP A 796 -2.05 -29.40 6.43
N ARG A 797 -2.79 -29.61 5.33
CA ARG A 797 -3.49 -30.88 5.10
C ARG A 797 -2.54 -32.05 4.78
N ASN A 798 -1.32 -31.79 4.34
CA ASN A 798 -0.30 -32.81 4.11
C ASN A 798 0.18 -33.41 5.44
N ASP A 799 0.35 -32.57 6.47
CA ASP A 799 0.64 -33.02 7.83
C ASP A 799 -0.51 -33.85 8.36
N LEU A 800 -1.75 -33.34 8.26
CA LEU A 800 -2.93 -34.07 8.73
C LEU A 800 -3.04 -35.44 8.05
N THR A 801 -2.76 -35.51 6.75
CA THR A 801 -2.79 -36.77 5.99
C THR A 801 -1.74 -37.75 6.54
N SER A 802 -0.55 -37.27 6.85
CA SER A 802 0.52 -38.07 7.45
C SER A 802 0.12 -38.59 8.84
N TYR A 803 -0.36 -37.70 9.71
CA TYR A 803 -0.88 -38.05 11.03
C TYR A 803 -2.03 -39.06 10.99
N THR A 804 -2.93 -38.91 10.03
CA THR A 804 -4.02 -39.87 9.80
C THR A 804 -3.46 -41.25 9.44
N ASN A 805 -2.49 -41.32 8.52
CA ASN A 805 -1.86 -42.58 8.13
C ASN A 805 -1.10 -43.26 9.28
N TYR A 806 -0.61 -42.50 10.25
CA TYR A 806 0.16 -43.00 11.39
C TYR A 806 -0.68 -43.23 12.64
N THR A 807 -1.97 -42.89 12.63
CA THR A 807 -2.88 -43.01 13.78
C THR A 807 -2.84 -44.41 14.39
N GLY A 808 -2.37 -44.55 15.63
CA GLY A 808 -2.24 -45.82 16.33
C GLY A 808 -0.88 -46.51 16.19
N LEU A 809 0.09 -45.96 15.44
CA LEU A 809 1.47 -46.44 15.47
C LEU A 809 2.10 -46.14 16.82
N ARG A 810 2.93 -47.07 17.31
CA ARG A 810 3.60 -46.92 18.61
C ARG A 810 5.04 -47.39 18.62
N LYS A 811 5.78 -46.96 19.64
CA LYS A 811 7.17 -47.36 19.84
C LYS A 811 7.32 -48.88 19.85
N GLY A 812 8.25 -49.35 19.02
CA GLY A 812 8.48 -50.76 18.76
C GLY A 812 7.85 -51.28 17.46
N ASP A 813 6.96 -50.51 16.81
CA ASP A 813 6.58 -50.77 15.43
C ASP A 813 7.74 -50.43 14.48
N ALA A 814 7.90 -51.22 13.42
CA ALA A 814 9.01 -51.10 12.46
C ALA A 814 9.14 -49.69 11.85
N ASP A 815 8.02 -48.99 11.69
CA ASP A 815 7.96 -47.67 11.07
C ASP A 815 7.92 -46.52 12.10
N PHE A 816 7.92 -46.80 13.41
CA PHE A 816 7.74 -45.74 14.41
C PHE A 816 8.99 -44.86 14.58
N GLU A 817 10.18 -45.45 14.58
CA GLU A 817 11.42 -44.72 14.82
C GLU A 817 11.79 -43.80 13.64
N GLY A 818 12.37 -42.63 13.93
CA GLY A 818 12.67 -41.60 12.93
C GLY A 818 11.60 -40.51 12.88
N TYR A 819 11.17 -40.10 11.68
CA TYR A 819 10.27 -38.95 11.52
C TYR A 819 8.88 -39.15 12.16
N ILE A 820 8.39 -40.40 12.26
CA ILE A 820 7.10 -40.71 12.91
C ILE A 820 7.20 -40.50 14.44
N SER A 821 8.30 -40.88 15.07
CA SER A 821 8.54 -40.63 16.50
C SER A 821 8.66 -39.14 16.85
N ASN A 822 8.98 -38.29 15.87
CA ASN A 822 8.87 -36.83 16.02
C ASN A 822 7.41 -36.38 15.98
N GLY A 823 6.55 -37.10 15.24
CA GLY A 823 5.11 -36.89 15.18
C GLY A 823 4.38 -37.17 16.49
N ASP A 824 4.90 -38.05 17.35
CA ASP A 824 4.46 -38.21 18.74
C ASP A 824 4.88 -36.96 19.54
N ILE A 825 3.98 -35.99 19.64
CA ILE A 825 4.27 -34.66 20.18
C ILE A 825 4.29 -34.69 21.71
N ASN A 826 3.35 -35.40 22.33
CA ASN A 826 3.30 -35.53 23.80
C ASN A 826 4.29 -36.56 24.36
N LYS A 827 5.00 -37.30 23.50
CA LYS A 827 6.01 -38.30 23.84
C LYS A 827 5.46 -39.46 24.68
N ASN A 828 4.19 -39.82 24.48
CA ASN A 828 3.57 -40.94 25.17
C ASN A 828 3.84 -42.30 24.49
N ASN A 829 4.61 -42.31 23.40
CA ASN A 829 4.98 -43.46 22.57
C ASN A 829 3.86 -43.99 21.65
N LEU A 830 2.83 -43.19 21.37
CA LEU A 830 1.68 -43.54 20.54
C LEU A 830 1.20 -42.33 19.74
N ILE A 831 0.98 -42.49 18.43
CA ILE A 831 0.28 -41.45 17.65
C ILE A 831 -1.22 -41.54 17.95
N ASP A 832 -1.73 -40.59 18.72
CA ASP A 832 -3.10 -40.60 19.21
C ASP A 832 -3.88 -39.31 18.88
N ALA A 833 -5.07 -39.16 19.47
CA ALA A 833 -5.92 -38.00 19.22
C ALA A 833 -5.27 -36.66 19.59
N TYR A 834 -4.31 -36.62 20.53
CA TYR A 834 -3.61 -35.39 20.90
C TYR A 834 -2.74 -34.89 19.75
N ASP A 835 -1.93 -35.78 19.18
CA ASP A 835 -0.97 -35.39 18.14
C ASP A 835 -1.70 -34.92 16.88
N ILE A 836 -2.77 -35.65 16.51
CA ILE A 836 -3.61 -35.30 15.38
C ILE A 836 -4.37 -33.99 15.66
N SER A 837 -4.88 -33.79 16.88
CA SER A 837 -5.61 -32.57 17.25
C SER A 837 -4.72 -31.32 17.20
N LEU A 838 -3.42 -31.44 17.44
CA LEU A 838 -2.50 -30.31 17.32
C LEU A 838 -2.45 -29.76 15.89
N VAL A 839 -2.49 -30.65 14.88
CA VAL A 839 -2.55 -30.28 13.46
C VAL A 839 -3.96 -29.87 13.07
N ALA A 840 -4.96 -30.66 13.46
CA ALA A 840 -6.35 -30.48 13.06
C ALA A 840 -6.96 -29.15 13.54
N THR A 841 -6.51 -28.61 14.68
CA THR A 841 -6.97 -27.32 15.20
C THR A 841 -6.39 -26.11 14.47
N LYS A 842 -5.38 -26.30 13.60
CA LYS A 842 -4.72 -25.23 12.84
C LYS A 842 -5.16 -25.13 11.39
N ILE A 843 -5.87 -26.14 10.88
CA ILE A 843 -6.40 -26.15 9.50
C ILE A 843 -7.81 -25.56 9.44
N ASP A 844 -8.29 -25.25 8.23
CA ASP A 844 -9.64 -24.71 7.96
C ASP A 844 -9.98 -23.42 8.74
N GLY A 845 -9.03 -22.49 8.79
CA GLY A 845 -9.19 -21.20 9.48
C GLY A 845 -8.83 -21.22 10.96
N GLY A 846 -8.42 -22.38 11.49
CA GLY A 846 -7.99 -22.54 12.87
C GLY A 846 -9.16 -22.54 13.86
N VAL A 847 -8.83 -22.59 15.16
CA VAL A 847 -9.80 -22.49 16.26
C VAL A 847 -9.84 -21.06 16.82
N ASN A 848 -11.03 -20.58 17.19
CA ASN A 848 -11.19 -19.30 17.87
C ASN A 848 -10.85 -19.41 19.37
N ASP A 849 -9.92 -18.57 19.85
CA ASP A 849 -9.34 -18.57 21.21
C ASP A 849 -10.30 -18.10 22.33
N SER A 850 -11.58 -17.85 22.05
CA SER A 850 -12.56 -17.42 23.06
C SER A 850 -12.70 -18.47 24.16
N LYS A 851 -12.44 -18.11 25.43
CA LYS A 851 -12.57 -18.90 26.68
C LYS A 851 -13.11 -20.34 26.50
N ILE A 852 -12.27 -21.24 26.01
CA ILE A 852 -12.58 -22.66 25.88
C ILE A 852 -12.51 -23.29 27.29
N GLU A 853 -13.58 -23.97 27.70
CA GLU A 853 -13.57 -24.72 28.97
C GLU A 853 -12.61 -25.91 28.87
N LYS A 854 -11.90 -26.24 29.96
CA LYS A 854 -10.99 -27.40 30.01
C LYS A 854 -11.74 -28.72 29.79
N VAL A 855 -11.09 -29.64 29.08
CA VAL A 855 -11.59 -31.00 28.87
C VAL A 855 -11.88 -31.72 30.20
N ALA A 856 -12.99 -32.46 30.24
CA ALA A 856 -13.33 -33.36 31.35
C ALA A 856 -14.23 -34.53 30.88
N GLY A 857 -14.34 -35.56 31.70
CA GLY A 857 -15.19 -36.74 31.48
C GLY A 857 -14.40 -38.03 31.30
N SER A 858 -15.08 -39.12 30.92
CA SER A 858 -14.46 -40.41 30.61
C SER A 858 -15.25 -41.18 29.54
N LEU A 859 -14.64 -42.21 28.94
CA LEU A 859 -15.33 -43.17 28.08
C LEU A 859 -15.50 -44.51 28.78
N GLU A 860 -16.60 -45.19 28.45
CA GLU A 860 -16.92 -46.53 28.94
C GLU A 860 -17.37 -47.41 27.77
N ILE A 861 -16.90 -48.67 27.75
CA ILE A 861 -17.31 -49.66 26.74
C ILE A 861 -18.20 -50.73 27.36
N SER A 862 -19.27 -51.11 26.65
CA SER A 862 -20.19 -52.16 27.09
C SER A 862 -20.74 -52.97 25.92
N THR A 863 -21.24 -54.17 26.20
CA THR A 863 -21.93 -55.01 25.20
C THR A 863 -23.25 -55.53 25.78
N ALA A 864 -24.18 -55.96 24.92
CA ALA A 864 -25.51 -56.39 25.34
C ALA A 864 -25.50 -57.68 26.18
N LYS A 865 -24.48 -58.52 26.01
CA LYS A 865 -24.28 -59.79 26.72
C LYS A 865 -22.82 -60.18 26.73
N GLU A 866 -22.43 -61.10 27.62
CA GLU A 866 -21.02 -61.50 27.78
C GLU A 866 -20.59 -62.67 26.89
N ASN A 867 -21.51 -63.52 26.41
CA ASN A 867 -21.16 -64.74 25.67
C ASN A 867 -21.70 -64.70 24.24
N TYR A 868 -20.83 -64.99 23.27
CA TYR A 868 -21.13 -64.93 21.85
C TYR A 868 -20.83 -66.26 21.16
N ASN A 869 -21.70 -66.66 20.24
CA ASN A 869 -21.47 -67.84 19.41
C ASN A 869 -20.59 -67.48 18.21
N LYS A 870 -20.00 -68.51 17.57
CA LYS A 870 -19.29 -68.33 16.30
C LYS A 870 -20.22 -67.65 15.27
N ASP A 871 -19.64 -66.75 14.51
CA ASP A 871 -20.26 -65.90 13.49
C ASP A 871 -21.25 -64.83 14.01
N GLU A 872 -21.43 -64.72 15.32
CA GLU A 872 -22.26 -63.68 15.93
C GLU A 872 -21.57 -62.30 15.91
N ILE A 873 -22.35 -61.24 15.67
CA ILE A 873 -21.88 -59.85 15.73
C ILE A 873 -21.92 -59.36 17.18
N ILE A 874 -20.77 -58.88 17.63
CA ILE A 874 -20.57 -58.22 18.91
C ILE A 874 -20.64 -56.71 18.68
N GLU A 875 -21.68 -56.08 19.21
CA GLU A 875 -21.82 -54.63 19.21
C GLU A 875 -21.31 -54.07 20.55
N ILE A 876 -20.14 -53.43 20.50
CA ILE A 876 -19.51 -52.76 21.64
C ILE A 876 -19.93 -51.29 21.59
N LYS A 877 -20.78 -50.88 22.52
CA LYS A 877 -21.20 -49.49 22.67
C LYS A 877 -20.15 -48.70 23.44
N VAL A 878 -19.75 -47.56 22.89
CA VAL A 878 -18.86 -46.60 23.54
C VAL A 878 -19.69 -45.42 24.03
N LYS A 879 -19.73 -45.23 25.35
CA LYS A 879 -20.49 -44.18 26.02
C LYS A 879 -19.55 -43.14 26.61
N GLY A 880 -19.85 -41.88 26.37
CA GLY A 880 -19.21 -40.75 27.05
C GLY A 880 -19.94 -40.44 28.35
N ASN A 881 -19.20 -40.33 29.45
CA ASN A 881 -19.71 -40.00 30.77
C ASN A 881 -19.23 -38.60 31.18
N ASN A 882 -20.16 -37.67 31.35
CA ASN A 882 -19.93 -36.28 31.76
C ASN A 882 -18.86 -35.56 30.92
N LEU A 883 -18.90 -35.75 29.59
CA LEU A 883 -17.95 -35.12 28.69
C LEU A 883 -18.07 -33.60 28.74
N LYS A 884 -16.95 -32.90 28.62
CA LYS A 884 -16.87 -31.44 28.55
C LYS A 884 -15.77 -31.03 27.58
N SER A 885 -16.06 -30.15 26.62
CA SER A 885 -15.10 -29.62 25.64
C SER A 885 -14.26 -30.68 24.90
N VAL A 886 -14.75 -31.90 24.70
CA VAL A 886 -13.96 -32.95 24.02
C VAL A 886 -13.92 -32.64 22.52
N ASN A 887 -12.78 -32.16 22.04
CA ASN A 887 -12.52 -31.83 20.64
C ASN A 887 -11.89 -32.99 19.85
N ALA A 888 -11.21 -33.88 20.57
CA ALA A 888 -10.72 -35.14 20.05
C ALA A 888 -10.73 -36.22 21.13
N LEU A 889 -10.82 -37.49 20.71
CA LEU A 889 -10.75 -38.65 21.60
C LEU A 889 -10.09 -39.84 20.89
N SER A 890 -9.37 -40.66 21.66
CA SER A 890 -8.92 -41.97 21.20
C SER A 890 -8.70 -42.95 22.35
N PHE A 891 -8.69 -44.25 22.02
CA PHE A 891 -8.18 -45.32 22.89
C PHE A 891 -7.75 -46.51 22.05
N ALA A 892 -6.93 -47.41 22.62
CA ALA A 892 -6.57 -48.68 22.03
C ALA A 892 -7.50 -49.79 22.54
N LEU A 893 -7.91 -50.71 21.66
CA LEU A 893 -8.69 -51.90 21.99
C LEU A 893 -7.97 -53.13 21.43
N PRO A 894 -6.97 -53.68 22.16
CA PRO A 894 -6.26 -54.88 21.75
C PRO A 894 -7.19 -56.09 21.71
N TYR A 895 -7.06 -56.93 20.69
CA TYR A 895 -7.86 -58.14 20.54
C TYR A 895 -7.06 -59.27 19.85
N ASN A 896 -7.50 -60.51 20.03
CA ASN A 896 -6.91 -61.65 19.35
C ASN A 896 -7.60 -61.89 17.99
N PRO A 897 -6.89 -61.86 16.84
CA PRO A 897 -7.48 -62.06 15.52
C PRO A 897 -7.98 -63.50 15.26
N GLN A 898 -7.67 -64.44 16.16
CA GLN A 898 -8.26 -65.79 16.17
C GLN A 898 -9.65 -65.82 16.84
N ASP A 899 -9.94 -64.84 17.70
CA ASP A 899 -11.18 -64.72 18.45
C ASP A 899 -12.17 -63.76 17.78
N TYR A 900 -11.67 -62.62 17.30
CA TYR A 900 -12.47 -61.53 16.78
C TYR A 900 -12.04 -61.13 15.35
N GLU A 901 -13.01 -60.72 14.54
CA GLU A 901 -12.82 -60.09 13.24
C GLU A 901 -13.46 -58.70 13.28
N PHE A 902 -12.69 -57.63 13.06
CA PHE A 902 -13.23 -56.28 13.05
C PHE A 902 -14.10 -56.06 11.81
N ILE A 903 -15.31 -55.52 12.01
CA ILE A 903 -16.30 -55.28 10.95
C ILE A 903 -16.42 -53.80 10.61
N GLY A 904 -16.38 -52.92 11.60
CA GLY A 904 -16.47 -51.49 11.37
C GLY A 904 -16.88 -50.69 12.61
N VAL A 905 -16.93 -49.37 12.47
CA VAL A 905 -17.43 -48.44 13.47
C VAL A 905 -18.64 -47.69 12.92
N GLN A 906 -19.70 -47.61 13.73
CA GLN A 906 -20.90 -46.85 13.44
C GLN A 906 -21.01 -45.67 14.39
N THR A 907 -20.99 -44.45 13.86
CA THR A 907 -21.15 -43.22 14.66
C THR A 907 -22.59 -43.07 15.16
N VAL A 908 -22.76 -42.47 16.35
CA VAL A 908 -24.07 -42.17 16.94
C VAL A 908 -24.17 -40.68 17.28
N ASN A 909 -23.32 -40.18 18.18
CA ASN A 909 -23.32 -38.79 18.65
C ASN A 909 -21.91 -38.16 18.58
N THR A 910 -21.16 -38.39 17.50
CA THR A 910 -19.81 -37.82 17.28
C THR A 910 -19.82 -36.39 16.74
N LYS A 911 -21.00 -35.77 16.58
CA LYS A 911 -21.18 -34.48 15.91
C LYS A 911 -20.49 -34.46 14.54
N GLN A 912 -19.51 -33.56 14.36
CA GLN A 912 -18.79 -33.31 13.11
C GLN A 912 -17.34 -33.82 13.14
N MET A 913 -16.98 -34.62 14.16
CA MET A 913 -15.66 -35.22 14.26
C MET A 913 -15.43 -36.19 13.10
N GLU A 914 -14.25 -36.11 12.51
CA GLU A 914 -13.78 -37.09 11.53
C GLU A 914 -13.45 -38.40 12.23
N ASN A 915 -13.87 -39.51 11.62
CA ASN A 915 -13.56 -40.85 12.11
C ASN A 915 -12.24 -41.34 11.49
N LEU A 916 -11.19 -41.35 12.29
CA LEU A 916 -9.84 -41.78 11.90
C LEU A 916 -9.50 -43.14 12.54
N THR A 917 -10.49 -44.03 12.66
CA THR A 917 -10.27 -45.35 13.28
C THR A 917 -9.39 -46.26 12.42
N TYR A 918 -8.33 -46.81 13.00
CA TYR A 918 -7.45 -47.79 12.34
C TYR A 918 -7.41 -49.14 13.07
N ASP A 919 -7.39 -50.23 12.32
CA ASP A 919 -7.20 -51.59 12.82
C ASP A 919 -5.79 -52.10 12.52
N ARG A 920 -4.89 -52.07 13.52
CA ARG A 920 -3.45 -52.27 13.32
C ARG A 920 -2.96 -53.62 13.83
N LEU A 921 -1.99 -54.18 13.09
CA LEU A 921 -1.16 -55.28 13.54
C LEU A 921 0.23 -54.70 13.83
N HIS A 922 0.63 -54.74 15.10
CA HIS A 922 1.93 -54.25 15.54
C HIS A 922 3.04 -55.24 15.23
N THR A 923 4.28 -54.75 15.15
CA THR A 923 5.46 -55.60 14.87
C THR A 923 5.67 -56.69 15.92
N ASN A 924 5.22 -56.47 17.16
CA ASN A 924 5.24 -57.46 18.23
C ASN A 924 4.14 -58.55 18.12
N GLY A 925 3.31 -58.51 17.07
CA GLY A 925 2.23 -59.47 16.82
C GLY A 925 0.90 -59.15 17.50
N VAL A 926 0.80 -58.08 18.29
CA VAL A 926 -0.46 -57.64 18.90
C VAL A 926 -1.33 -56.98 17.83
N LYS A 927 -2.61 -57.40 17.76
CA LYS A 927 -3.62 -56.74 16.94
C LYS A 927 -4.46 -55.81 17.83
N ALA A 928 -4.66 -54.56 17.42
CA ALA A 928 -5.44 -53.59 18.19
C ALA A 928 -6.21 -52.63 17.28
N LEU A 929 -7.44 -52.33 17.68
CA LEU A 929 -8.24 -51.29 17.06
C LEU A 929 -8.00 -49.97 17.79
N TYR A 930 -7.86 -48.88 17.04
CA TYR A 930 -7.68 -47.53 17.55
C TYR A 930 -8.86 -46.64 17.14
N PRO A 931 -9.99 -46.65 17.86
CA PRO A 931 -11.04 -45.66 17.63
C PRO A 931 -10.50 -44.27 17.93
N THR A 932 -10.43 -43.42 16.90
CA THR A 932 -9.88 -42.06 16.98
C THR A 932 -10.82 -41.10 16.27
N PHE A 933 -11.25 -40.06 16.97
CA PHE A 933 -12.18 -39.05 16.46
C PHE A 933 -11.65 -37.65 16.74
N VAL A 934 -11.59 -36.81 15.71
CA VAL A 934 -10.95 -35.48 15.78
C VAL A 934 -11.77 -34.44 15.02
N ASN A 935 -11.99 -33.27 15.61
CA ASN A 935 -12.53 -32.12 14.90
C ASN A 935 -11.44 -31.39 14.08
N LEU A 936 -11.77 -31.02 12.84
CA LEU A 936 -10.93 -30.17 11.99
C LEU A 936 -11.39 -28.71 12.10
N GLY A 937 -10.48 -27.78 12.40
CA GLY A 937 -10.79 -26.37 12.61
C GLY A 937 -11.74 -26.12 13.79
N ASP A 938 -12.49 -25.01 13.74
CA ASP A 938 -13.37 -24.56 14.81
C ASP A 938 -14.74 -25.29 14.87
N LYS A 939 -14.76 -26.62 14.86
CA LYS A 939 -16.00 -27.42 14.97
C LYS A 939 -16.49 -27.57 16.41
N GLU A 940 -17.76 -27.97 16.57
CA GLU A 940 -18.38 -28.11 17.90
C GLU A 940 -17.80 -29.31 18.69
N ALA A 941 -17.36 -29.07 19.93
CA ALA A 941 -16.82 -30.10 20.81
C ALA A 941 -17.95 -30.95 21.46
N LEU A 942 -17.66 -32.20 21.84
CA LEU A 942 -18.60 -33.06 22.54
C LEU A 942 -18.76 -32.63 24.00
N SER A 943 -19.99 -32.75 24.51
CA SER A 943 -20.33 -32.45 25.91
C SER A 943 -21.55 -33.25 26.35
N GLY A 944 -21.67 -33.51 27.64
CA GLY A 944 -22.75 -34.29 28.25
C GLY A 944 -22.47 -35.80 28.31
N SER A 945 -23.51 -36.58 28.62
CA SER A 945 -23.45 -38.05 28.73
C SER A 945 -24.32 -38.71 27.67
N SER A 946 -23.72 -39.48 26.76
CA SER A 946 -24.46 -40.16 25.68
C SER A 946 -23.65 -41.31 25.06
N ASP A 947 -24.33 -42.22 24.36
CA ASP A 947 -23.68 -43.20 23.49
C ASP A 947 -23.06 -42.44 22.30
N ILE A 948 -21.74 -42.58 22.09
CA ILE A 948 -20.99 -41.79 21.11
C ILE A 948 -20.87 -42.55 19.78
N PHE A 949 -20.46 -43.81 19.83
CA PHE A 949 -20.36 -44.70 18.66
C PHE A 949 -20.43 -46.17 19.09
N THR A 950 -20.62 -47.06 18.11
CA THR A 950 -20.65 -48.51 18.30
C THR A 950 -19.57 -49.17 17.45
N ILE A 951 -18.75 -50.02 18.05
CA ILE A 951 -17.74 -50.84 17.38
C ILE A 951 -18.33 -52.21 17.12
N LYS A 952 -18.17 -52.73 15.90
CA LYS A 952 -18.68 -54.05 15.50
C LYS A 952 -17.52 -55.02 15.28
N PHE A 953 -17.55 -56.12 16.02
CA PHE A 953 -16.71 -57.29 15.78
C PHE A 953 -17.59 -58.50 15.42
N LYS A 954 -17.02 -59.46 14.71
CA LYS A 954 -17.60 -60.78 14.51
C LYS A 954 -16.79 -61.81 15.31
N ALA A 955 -17.47 -62.63 16.10
CA ALA A 955 -16.84 -63.71 16.85
C ALA A 955 -16.45 -64.86 15.90
N LYS A 956 -15.17 -65.21 15.81
CA LYS A 956 -14.68 -66.30 14.94
C LYS A 956 -14.85 -67.68 15.56
N ARG A 957 -15.05 -67.73 16.88
CA ARG A 957 -15.39 -68.91 17.67
C ARG A 957 -16.28 -68.52 18.85
N LYS A 958 -16.82 -69.52 19.56
CA LYS A 958 -17.52 -69.26 20.82
C LYS A 958 -16.55 -68.64 21.82
N LEU A 959 -16.88 -67.48 22.35
CA LEU A 959 -16.03 -66.72 23.26
C LEU A 959 -16.84 -65.94 24.29
N LYS A 960 -16.16 -65.54 25.38
CA LYS A 960 -16.65 -64.57 26.34
C LYS A 960 -16.01 -63.22 26.00
N PHE A 961 -16.80 -62.15 25.90
CA PHE A 961 -16.31 -60.80 25.66
C PHE A 961 -15.43 -60.34 26.83
N ASP A 962 -14.20 -59.97 26.51
CA ASP A 962 -13.13 -59.66 27.47
C ASP A 962 -12.23 -58.48 27.06
N LEU A 963 -12.58 -57.78 25.97
CA LEU A 963 -11.79 -56.65 25.47
C LEU A 963 -11.85 -55.45 26.43
N LYS A 964 -10.72 -54.76 26.59
CA LYS A 964 -10.56 -53.59 27.46
C LYS A 964 -9.94 -52.43 26.68
N ALA A 965 -10.47 -51.23 26.89
CA ALA A 965 -9.84 -50.00 26.40
C ALA A 965 -8.56 -49.73 27.20
N LEU A 966 -7.49 -49.36 26.50
CA LEU A 966 -6.20 -48.91 27.04
C LEU A 966 -5.84 -47.57 26.39
N ASP A 967 -4.90 -46.84 26.98
CA ASP A 967 -4.34 -45.61 26.41
C ASP A 967 -5.43 -44.58 26.04
N GLY A 968 -6.47 -44.48 26.87
CA GLY A 968 -7.60 -43.59 26.63
C GLY A 968 -7.21 -42.14 26.82
N ILE A 969 -7.57 -41.27 25.88
CA ILE A 969 -7.33 -39.83 25.96
C ILE A 969 -8.50 -39.02 25.41
N LEU A 970 -8.85 -37.96 26.11
CA LEU A 970 -9.74 -36.88 25.66
C LEU A 970 -8.92 -35.60 25.54
N VAL A 971 -9.17 -34.81 24.50
CA VAL A 971 -8.39 -33.60 24.18
C VAL A 971 -9.34 -32.44 23.89
N ASP A 972 -9.12 -31.27 24.47
CA ASP A 972 -9.82 -30.04 24.07
C ASP A 972 -9.09 -29.26 22.96
N LYS A 973 -9.73 -28.19 22.50
CA LYS A 973 -9.19 -27.28 21.47
C LYS A 973 -7.88 -26.58 21.87
N ASN A 974 -7.59 -26.47 23.16
CA ASN A 974 -6.35 -25.92 23.70
C ASN A 974 -5.31 -27.01 23.99
N LEU A 975 -5.57 -28.24 23.56
CA LEU A 975 -4.74 -29.43 23.78
C LEU A 975 -4.56 -29.79 25.26
N ASN A 976 -5.44 -29.35 26.17
CA ASN A 976 -5.46 -29.98 27.50
C ASN A 976 -6.02 -31.40 27.38
N THR A 977 -5.63 -32.29 28.29
CA THR A 977 -5.97 -33.71 28.19
C THR A 977 -6.60 -34.30 29.45
N VAL A 978 -7.41 -35.35 29.28
CA VAL A 978 -7.79 -36.30 30.34
C VAL A 978 -7.49 -37.70 29.86
N SER A 979 -6.62 -38.41 30.57
CA SER A 979 -6.35 -39.83 30.34
C SER A 979 -7.23 -40.74 31.19
N PHE A 980 -7.60 -41.92 30.70
CA PHE A 980 -8.46 -42.89 31.41
C PHE A 980 -8.15 -44.35 31.08
#